data_AF-A0AAE1PI90-F1
#
_entry.id   AF-A0AAE1PI90-F1
#
_cell.length_a   1.000
_cell.length_b   1.000
_cell.length_c   1.000
_cell.angle_alpha   90.00
_cell.angle_beta   90.00
_cell.angle_gamma   90.00
#
_symmetry.space_group_name_H-M   'P 1'
#
loop_
_entity.id
_entity.type
_entity.pdbx_description
1 polymer ?
#
loop_
_entity_poly.entity_id
_entity_poly.type
_entity_poly.pdbx_seq_one_letter_code
_entity_poly.pdbx_strand_id
1 'polypeptide(L)'
;MSSDPSCRTGDITLLHKLFMLFALNVAKFNDPKWNNKGGTHLESLLTRIKDIRNKVAHEECTLTDTEFGNMGAKLRLALIDALKEAKERYNISEVELQRKTDEMIDGLFKVFNQVFGMEELLYYHQPTIMKELIKEAKVHIAETASVIIDPLHFLPDSGIKIKVPDIFSKIQVSQKDTRGANDKVKVPADIFSKMQVSQKDTTDTNDKVKVPDIFSKMQVSEKDTTDTNDKVKVPADIFSKMQVSQKDTTDTNDKVKVPDIFSKMQVSEKDTRGANDILSVINPSISKPQLLLLVGEAGSGKSTLLTMITYEWLEGGQGYIKGLDKYSLVLRVQCRDRHLNSLTDFLNNALPKVYCRYKDLMQPIMKGCSILFLIDGIDEENTQSRKLVEEILNVYRDAANITLLFTSRPEPITHFRTTIPTQYEVSEINLLGIDKKDRKTFIFNYINAFKHIKDKTVDFSKDKTVDFSKLQQTIETICIQDHFKIALNLVFLAWQCIHDPSSVTASESQTQLYFWAHKLNVQKLTERLLKKKPDLEDIGVMELTRRVEKCVEALYQSMLQALINNRVVFTQQELLQITSTCDTFNISSQEVLSVFFTMKTTRTPLGDEHQYSALHKAVQEYYGALHVVKQLKLKPETTTIKEEIISALGPRPFIVKDFQYIFLHLVGLLHHYISPVPIQLHEEVVQLLHKAGVDNWGKIVEAAECNTGVINVIIHQHISPDRGLCVENHVKGHAALLSYMKPTQVTLTFFLSYTPDLTPMIQALTHHNVTSVQLFNNYNSPQQTTQPPDLFQQALMAR
;
A
#
# COMPACT_ATOMS: atom_id res chain seq x y z
N MET A 1 -0.54 -64.48 -27.32
CA MET A 1 0.34 -63.43 -26.77
C MET A 1 1.81 -63.77 -26.90
N SER A 2 2.27 -65.00 -26.61
CA SER A 2 3.70 -65.40 -26.68
C SER A 2 4.38 -65.25 -28.06
N SER A 3 3.62 -65.18 -29.15
CA SER A 3 4.11 -64.96 -30.52
C SER A 3 4.15 -63.49 -30.96
N ASP A 4 3.68 -62.55 -30.12
CA ASP A 4 3.54 -61.14 -30.47
C ASP A 4 4.83 -60.36 -30.16
N PRO A 5 5.45 -59.65 -31.14
CA PRO A 5 6.69 -58.91 -30.93
C PRO A 5 6.61 -57.89 -29.79
N SER A 6 5.45 -57.25 -29.57
CA SER A 6 5.29 -56.27 -28.47
C SER A 6 5.37 -56.90 -27.08
N CYS A 7 5.15 -58.21 -26.96
CA CYS A 7 5.30 -58.93 -25.68
C CYS A 7 6.76 -59.07 -25.25
N ARG A 8 7.72 -59.01 -26.18
CA ARG A 8 9.16 -59.11 -25.87
C ARG A 8 9.73 -57.79 -25.36
N THR A 9 9.19 -56.66 -25.81
CA THR A 9 9.67 -55.32 -25.46
C THR A 9 8.86 -54.68 -24.32
N GLY A 10 7.70 -55.22 -23.96
CA GLY A 10 6.85 -54.66 -22.91
C GLY A 10 6.32 -53.26 -23.25
N ASP A 11 6.13 -52.97 -24.53
CA ASP A 11 5.93 -51.60 -25.01
C ASP A 11 4.45 -51.13 -24.97
N ILE A 12 4.19 -49.87 -25.37
CA ILE A 12 2.85 -49.27 -25.32
C ILE A 12 1.81 -50.01 -26.20
N THR A 13 2.27 -50.77 -27.20
CA THR A 13 1.40 -51.56 -28.07
C THR A 13 0.91 -52.81 -27.33
N LEU A 14 1.75 -53.38 -26.46
CA LEU A 14 1.31 -54.41 -25.53
C LEU A 14 0.28 -53.84 -24.55
N LEU A 15 0.54 -52.68 -23.96
CA LEU A 15 -0.38 -52.04 -23.02
C LEU A 15 -1.75 -51.71 -23.67
N HIS A 16 -1.74 -51.21 -24.91
CA HIS A 16 -2.96 -50.99 -25.70
C HIS A 16 -3.76 -52.29 -25.91
N LYS A 17 -3.08 -53.38 -26.29
CA LYS A 17 -3.71 -54.71 -26.44
C LYS A 17 -4.25 -55.25 -25.11
N LEU A 18 -3.55 -55.00 -24.00
CA LEU A 18 -4.03 -55.37 -22.67
C LEU A 18 -5.29 -54.61 -22.29
N PHE A 19 -5.38 -53.31 -22.60
CA PHE A 19 -6.60 -52.54 -22.40
C PHE A 19 -7.76 -53.11 -23.24
N MET A 20 -7.53 -53.43 -24.51
CA MET A 20 -8.57 -54.02 -25.39
C MET A 20 -9.11 -55.37 -24.88
N LEU A 21 -8.28 -56.15 -24.19
CA LEU A 21 -8.60 -57.53 -23.80
C LEU A 21 -9.10 -57.65 -22.36
N PHE A 22 -8.59 -56.81 -21.45
CA PHE A 22 -8.75 -57.03 -20.02
C PHE A 22 -9.32 -55.83 -19.25
N ALA A 23 -9.36 -54.64 -19.85
CA ALA A 23 -9.93 -53.50 -19.13
C ALA A 23 -11.45 -53.62 -19.03
N LEU A 24 -11.94 -53.43 -17.81
CA LEU A 24 -13.38 -53.35 -17.56
C LEU A 24 -13.90 -52.00 -18.04
N ASN A 25 -15.14 -51.97 -18.51
CA ASN A 25 -15.83 -50.78 -18.99
C ASN A 25 -15.20 -50.09 -20.22
N VAL A 26 -14.41 -50.81 -21.02
CA VAL A 26 -14.07 -50.38 -22.39
C VAL A 26 -14.76 -51.27 -23.43
N ALA A 27 -14.87 -50.76 -24.65
CA ALA A 27 -15.46 -51.48 -25.76
C ALA A 27 -14.68 -52.76 -26.09
N LYS A 28 -15.37 -53.81 -26.55
CA LYS A 28 -14.72 -55.08 -26.93
C LYS A 28 -13.72 -54.86 -28.07
N PHE A 29 -12.75 -55.75 -28.21
CA PHE A 29 -11.63 -55.60 -29.17
C PHE A 29 -12.05 -55.39 -30.64
N ASN A 30 -13.25 -55.85 -31.05
CA ASN A 30 -13.81 -55.68 -32.40
C ASN A 30 -14.70 -54.43 -32.56
N ASP A 31 -14.87 -53.63 -31.51
CA ASP A 31 -15.76 -52.48 -31.55
C ASP A 31 -15.17 -51.33 -32.40
N PRO A 32 -15.96 -50.72 -33.31
CA PRO A 32 -15.49 -49.64 -34.18
C PRO A 32 -14.97 -48.41 -33.42
N LYS A 33 -15.32 -48.24 -32.13
CA LYS A 33 -14.77 -47.16 -31.28
C LYS A 33 -13.25 -47.17 -31.19
N TRP A 34 -12.60 -48.33 -31.29
CA TRP A 34 -11.13 -48.43 -31.31
C TRP A 34 -10.48 -47.87 -32.58
N ASN A 35 -11.24 -47.79 -33.68
CA ASN A 35 -10.74 -47.38 -34.99
C ASN A 35 -11.15 -45.95 -35.38
N ASN A 36 -11.97 -45.28 -34.58
CA ASN A 36 -12.40 -43.91 -34.85
C ASN A 36 -11.31 -42.90 -34.46
N LYS A 37 -10.44 -42.54 -35.41
CA LYS A 37 -9.31 -41.63 -35.17
C LYS A 37 -9.70 -40.21 -34.73
N GLY A 38 -10.95 -39.80 -34.95
CA GLY A 38 -11.49 -38.51 -34.50
C GLY A 38 -12.42 -38.60 -33.29
N GLY A 39 -12.58 -39.79 -32.70
CA GLY A 39 -13.46 -40.01 -31.56
C GLY A 39 -12.93 -39.37 -30.28
N THR A 40 -13.86 -38.95 -29.42
CA THR A 40 -13.57 -38.45 -28.06
C THR A 40 -13.68 -39.56 -27.00
N HIS A 41 -14.01 -40.79 -27.39
CA HIS A 41 -14.12 -41.92 -26.48
C HIS A 41 -12.73 -42.41 -26.03
N LEU A 42 -12.68 -43.05 -24.86
CA LEU A 42 -11.44 -43.52 -24.26
C LEU A 42 -10.66 -44.46 -25.20
N GLU A 43 -11.37 -45.34 -25.90
CA GLU A 43 -10.82 -46.30 -26.86
C GLU A 43 -10.09 -45.61 -28.02
N SER A 44 -10.73 -44.60 -28.62
CA SER A 44 -10.12 -43.81 -29.70
C SER A 44 -8.92 -43.01 -29.21
N LEU A 45 -8.97 -42.49 -27.98
CA LEU A 45 -7.87 -41.73 -27.37
C LEU A 45 -6.66 -42.64 -27.06
N LEU A 46 -6.90 -43.84 -26.52
CA LEU A 46 -5.86 -44.85 -26.30
C LEU A 46 -5.22 -45.30 -27.62
N THR A 47 -6.02 -45.52 -28.68
CA THR A 47 -5.49 -45.81 -30.01
C THR A 47 -4.65 -44.65 -30.54
N ARG A 48 -5.10 -43.40 -30.36
CA ARG A 48 -4.34 -42.21 -30.76
C ARG A 48 -2.99 -42.10 -30.05
N ILE A 49 -2.93 -42.38 -28.74
CA ILE A 49 -1.67 -42.42 -27.98
C ILE A 49 -0.72 -43.48 -28.56
N LYS A 50 -1.23 -44.69 -28.81
CA LYS A 50 -0.47 -45.79 -29.42
C LYS A 50 0.05 -45.41 -30.81
N ASP A 51 -0.80 -44.80 -31.64
CA ASP A 51 -0.45 -44.41 -33.01
C ASP A 51 0.62 -43.29 -33.02
N ILE A 52 0.53 -42.30 -32.12
CA ILE A 52 1.57 -41.27 -31.94
C ILE A 52 2.92 -41.92 -31.60
N ARG A 53 2.96 -42.87 -30.66
CA ARG A 53 4.19 -43.60 -30.30
C ARG A 53 4.72 -44.41 -31.48
N ASN A 54 3.86 -45.20 -32.11
CA ASN A 54 4.26 -46.09 -33.21
C ASN A 54 4.83 -45.31 -34.38
N LYS A 55 4.32 -44.10 -34.63
CA LYS A 55 4.88 -43.20 -35.63
C LYS A 55 6.36 -42.87 -35.33
N VAL A 56 6.69 -42.57 -34.08
CA VAL A 56 8.08 -42.29 -33.65
C VAL A 56 8.95 -43.54 -33.66
N ALA A 57 8.41 -44.70 -33.28
CA ALA A 57 9.19 -45.92 -33.08
C ALA A 57 9.43 -46.75 -34.36
N HIS A 58 8.59 -46.59 -35.39
CA HIS A 58 8.65 -47.40 -36.62
C HIS A 58 9.02 -46.63 -37.88
N GLU A 59 8.91 -45.30 -37.88
CA GLU A 59 9.52 -44.48 -38.93
C GLU A 59 10.99 -44.25 -38.51
N GLU A 60 11.98 -44.54 -39.36
CA GLU A 60 13.38 -44.13 -39.16
C GLU A 60 13.44 -42.60 -39.21
N CYS A 61 12.99 -41.96 -38.14
CA CYS A 61 12.68 -40.55 -38.13
C CYS A 61 13.82 -39.84 -37.40
N THR A 62 14.71 -39.21 -38.17
CA THR A 62 15.48 -38.08 -37.65
C THR A 62 14.50 -36.92 -37.47
N LEU A 63 13.84 -36.87 -36.30
CA LEU A 63 12.98 -35.76 -35.94
C LEU A 63 13.86 -34.56 -35.62
N THR A 64 13.54 -33.41 -36.19
CA THR A 64 14.05 -32.13 -35.69
C THR A 64 13.50 -31.87 -34.29
N ASP A 65 14.17 -31.05 -33.48
CA ASP A 65 13.69 -30.70 -32.13
C ASP A 65 12.27 -30.12 -32.16
N THR A 66 11.97 -29.32 -33.18
CA THR A 66 10.63 -28.76 -33.43
C THR A 66 9.58 -29.85 -33.68
N GLU A 67 9.91 -30.88 -34.45
CA GLU A 67 8.99 -31.99 -34.73
C GLU A 67 8.81 -32.88 -33.51
N PHE A 68 9.89 -33.16 -32.76
CA PHE A 68 9.84 -33.92 -31.52
C PHE A 68 8.96 -33.21 -30.49
N GLY A 69 9.11 -31.90 -30.32
CA GLY A 69 8.32 -31.14 -29.35
C GLY A 69 6.86 -30.97 -29.76
N ASN A 70 6.59 -30.82 -31.05
CA ASN A 70 5.22 -30.88 -31.58
C ASN A 70 4.56 -32.25 -31.36
N MET A 71 5.32 -33.33 -31.52
CA MET A 71 4.84 -34.69 -31.26
C MET A 71 4.55 -34.90 -29.76
N GLY A 72 5.44 -34.41 -28.90
CA GLY A 72 5.26 -34.47 -27.46
C GLY A 72 4.09 -33.62 -26.95
N ALA A 73 3.84 -32.44 -27.54
CA ALA A 73 2.65 -31.63 -27.25
C ALA A 73 1.35 -32.36 -27.66
N LYS A 74 1.35 -33.01 -28.84
CA LYS A 74 0.22 -33.85 -29.30
C LYS A 74 -0.02 -35.04 -28.36
N LEU A 75 1.05 -35.68 -27.89
CA LEU A 75 0.98 -36.78 -26.92
C LEU A 75 0.40 -36.31 -25.58
N ARG A 76 0.87 -35.17 -25.06
CA ARG A 76 0.35 -34.55 -23.83
C ARG A 76 -1.15 -34.32 -23.91
N LEU A 77 -1.63 -33.70 -24.99
CA LEU A 77 -3.07 -33.44 -25.19
C LEU A 77 -3.86 -34.76 -25.24
N ALA A 78 -3.40 -35.75 -25.99
CA ALA A 78 -4.08 -37.04 -26.08
C ALA A 78 -4.17 -37.77 -24.73
N LEU A 79 -3.13 -37.67 -23.90
CA LEU A 79 -3.13 -38.24 -22.55
C LEU A 79 -4.08 -37.49 -21.59
N ILE A 80 -4.13 -36.15 -21.65
CA ILE A 80 -5.07 -35.34 -20.84
C ILE A 80 -6.52 -35.68 -21.21
N ASP A 81 -6.83 -35.76 -22.50
CA ASP A 81 -8.16 -36.09 -22.97
C ASP A 81 -8.55 -37.52 -22.51
N ALA A 82 -7.61 -38.47 -22.57
CA ALA A 82 -7.83 -39.83 -22.09
C ALA A 82 -8.10 -39.87 -20.59
N LEU A 83 -7.38 -39.09 -19.78
CA LEU A 83 -7.59 -39.00 -18.33
C LEU A 83 -8.96 -38.39 -17.99
N LYS A 84 -9.39 -37.35 -18.72
CA LYS A 84 -10.72 -36.74 -18.52
C LYS A 84 -11.85 -37.70 -18.85
N GLU A 85 -11.75 -38.41 -19.96
CA GLU A 85 -12.76 -39.42 -20.33
C GLU A 85 -12.75 -40.61 -19.36
N ALA A 86 -11.56 -41.01 -18.86
CA ALA A 86 -11.45 -42.02 -17.83
C ALA A 86 -12.11 -41.58 -16.51
N LYS A 87 -12.01 -40.30 -16.14
CA LYS A 87 -12.67 -39.75 -14.94
C LYS A 87 -14.18 -39.95 -15.02
N GLU A 88 -14.81 -39.53 -16.12
CA GLU A 88 -16.27 -39.68 -16.30
C GLU A 88 -16.67 -41.16 -16.32
N ARG A 89 -15.86 -42.03 -16.94
CA ARG A 89 -16.18 -43.44 -17.10
C ARG A 89 -16.00 -44.30 -15.85
N TYR A 90 -15.01 -43.97 -15.04
CA TYR A 90 -14.67 -44.73 -13.82
C TYR A 90 -15.08 -44.01 -12.54
N ASN A 91 -15.83 -42.91 -12.65
CA ASN A 91 -16.30 -42.10 -11.53
C ASN A 91 -15.16 -41.66 -10.59
N ILE A 92 -14.05 -41.21 -11.17
CA ILE A 92 -12.88 -40.74 -10.44
C ILE A 92 -13.15 -39.32 -9.93
N SER A 93 -12.71 -39.01 -8.71
CA SER A 93 -12.86 -37.65 -8.16
C SER A 93 -11.99 -36.64 -8.93
N GLU A 94 -12.42 -35.38 -8.97
CA GLU A 94 -11.66 -34.30 -9.63
C GLU A 94 -10.25 -34.12 -9.02
N VAL A 95 -10.13 -34.36 -7.70
CA VAL A 95 -8.85 -34.29 -6.98
C VAL A 95 -7.88 -35.36 -7.46
N GLU A 96 -8.36 -36.59 -7.65
CA GLU A 96 -7.52 -37.70 -8.11
C GLU A 96 -7.17 -37.55 -9.60
N LEU A 97 -8.09 -37.05 -10.43
CA LEU A 97 -7.79 -36.69 -11.82
C LEU A 97 -6.68 -35.64 -11.89
N GLN A 98 -6.77 -34.59 -11.08
CA GLN A 98 -5.77 -33.54 -11.04
C GLN A 98 -4.40 -34.10 -10.62
N ARG A 99 -4.35 -34.91 -9.55
CA ARG A 99 -3.12 -35.58 -9.10
C ARG A 99 -2.47 -36.42 -10.21
N LYS A 100 -3.25 -37.24 -10.90
CA LYS A 100 -2.76 -38.09 -12.01
C LYS A 100 -2.30 -37.29 -13.21
N THR A 101 -2.99 -36.19 -13.51
CA THR A 101 -2.61 -35.26 -14.56
C THR A 101 -1.28 -34.59 -14.23
N ASP A 102 -1.08 -34.17 -12.98
CA ASP A 102 0.16 -33.54 -12.52
C ASP A 102 1.34 -34.53 -12.56
N GLU A 103 1.18 -35.76 -12.07
CA GLU A 103 2.18 -36.84 -12.17
C GLU A 103 2.62 -37.10 -13.61
N MET A 104 1.66 -37.14 -14.54
CA MET A 104 1.93 -37.36 -15.95
C MET A 104 2.66 -36.17 -16.59
N ILE A 105 2.23 -34.93 -16.31
CA ILE A 105 2.92 -33.73 -16.81
C ILE A 105 4.35 -33.66 -16.27
N ASP A 106 4.57 -34.01 -15.00
CA ASP A 106 5.91 -34.07 -14.41
C ASP A 106 6.80 -35.12 -15.07
N GLY A 107 6.24 -36.29 -15.39
CA GLY A 107 6.92 -37.33 -16.16
C GLY A 107 7.35 -36.84 -17.53
N LEU A 108 6.43 -36.18 -18.27
CA LEU A 108 6.73 -35.61 -19.58
C LEU A 108 7.81 -34.51 -19.49
N PHE A 109 7.73 -33.66 -18.48
CA PHE A 109 8.70 -32.58 -18.26
C PHE A 109 10.11 -33.13 -18.01
N LYS A 110 10.24 -34.18 -17.18
CA LYS A 110 11.53 -34.85 -16.95
C LYS A 110 12.14 -35.40 -18.23
N VAL A 111 11.31 -35.98 -19.11
CA VAL A 111 11.78 -36.49 -20.41
C VAL A 111 12.20 -35.34 -21.32
N PHE A 112 11.41 -34.27 -21.42
CA PHE A 112 11.78 -33.11 -22.21
C PHE A 112 13.08 -32.46 -21.74
N ASN A 113 13.29 -32.31 -20.42
CA ASN A 113 14.53 -31.76 -19.87
C ASN A 113 15.77 -32.60 -20.17
N GLN A 114 15.62 -33.89 -20.47
CA GLN A 114 16.74 -34.77 -20.85
C GLN A 114 17.09 -34.65 -22.33
N VAL A 115 16.14 -34.23 -23.17
CA VAL A 115 16.27 -34.26 -24.64
C VAL A 115 16.51 -32.87 -25.20
N PHE A 116 15.87 -31.84 -24.64
CA PHE A 116 15.92 -30.48 -25.15
C PHE A 116 16.96 -29.60 -24.45
N GLY A 117 17.49 -28.65 -25.21
CA GLY A 117 18.22 -27.52 -24.67
C GLY A 117 17.28 -26.54 -23.95
N MET A 118 17.89 -25.57 -23.28
CA MET A 118 17.15 -24.55 -22.52
C MET A 118 16.23 -23.71 -23.42
N GLU A 119 16.62 -23.44 -24.67
CA GLU A 119 15.83 -22.61 -25.60
C GLU A 119 14.52 -23.30 -26.01
N GLU A 120 14.57 -24.60 -26.32
CA GLU A 120 13.41 -25.38 -26.72
C GLU A 120 12.46 -25.63 -25.54
N LEU A 121 13.00 -25.88 -24.35
CA LEU A 121 12.19 -25.99 -23.12
C LEU A 121 11.40 -24.71 -22.86
N LEU A 122 12.02 -23.55 -23.05
CA LEU A 122 11.34 -22.26 -22.93
C LEU A 122 10.23 -22.14 -23.97
N TYR A 123 10.51 -22.44 -25.23
CA TYR A 123 9.51 -22.37 -26.30
C TYR A 123 8.25 -23.20 -26.00
N TYR A 124 8.41 -24.45 -25.57
CA TYR A 124 7.27 -25.36 -25.34
C TYR A 124 6.55 -25.13 -24.01
N HIS A 125 7.27 -24.80 -22.94
CA HIS A 125 6.68 -24.72 -21.62
C HIS A 125 6.24 -23.32 -21.21
N GLN A 126 6.80 -22.26 -21.81
CA GLN A 126 6.50 -20.88 -21.43
C GLN A 126 5.00 -20.55 -21.37
N PRO A 127 4.14 -20.91 -22.35
CA PRO A 127 2.71 -20.59 -22.25
C PRO A 127 2.01 -21.29 -21.09
N THR A 128 2.39 -22.54 -20.78
CA THR A 128 1.82 -23.30 -19.66
C THR A 128 2.29 -22.71 -18.33
N ILE A 129 3.61 -22.51 -18.20
CA ILE A 129 4.22 -21.96 -16.98
C ILE A 129 3.67 -20.57 -16.70
N MET A 130 3.52 -19.72 -17.72
CA MET A 130 2.96 -18.37 -17.54
C MET A 130 1.52 -18.39 -17.06
N LYS A 131 0.69 -19.30 -17.57
CA LYS A 131 -0.69 -19.44 -17.09
C LYS A 131 -0.73 -19.86 -15.61
N GLU A 132 0.11 -20.81 -15.22
CA GLU A 132 0.22 -21.25 -13.82
C GLU A 132 0.78 -20.15 -12.93
N LEU A 133 1.80 -19.43 -13.39
CA LEU A 133 2.46 -18.34 -12.68
C LEU A 133 1.50 -17.17 -12.44
N ILE A 134 0.74 -16.74 -13.45
CA ILE A 134 -0.26 -15.67 -13.29
C ILE A 134 -1.34 -16.09 -12.30
N LYS A 135 -1.81 -17.34 -12.40
CA LYS A 135 -2.83 -17.88 -11.49
C LYS A 135 -2.32 -17.89 -10.05
N GLU A 136 -1.13 -18.41 -9.80
CA GLU A 136 -0.56 -18.47 -8.45
C GLU A 136 -0.23 -17.07 -7.91
N ALA A 137 0.31 -16.17 -8.75
CA ALA A 137 0.56 -14.78 -8.36
C ALA A 137 -0.72 -14.06 -7.95
N LYS A 138 -1.82 -14.22 -8.69
CA LYS A 138 -3.13 -13.66 -8.32
C LYS A 138 -3.63 -14.17 -6.97
N VAL A 139 -3.46 -15.48 -6.70
CA VAL A 139 -3.81 -16.07 -5.40
C VAL A 139 -2.95 -15.50 -4.28
N HIS A 140 -1.62 -15.50 -4.44
CA HIS A 140 -0.69 -14.97 -3.45
C HIS A 140 -0.96 -13.50 -3.16
N ILE A 141 -1.19 -12.69 -4.20
CA ILE A 141 -1.57 -11.29 -4.05
C ILE A 141 -2.91 -11.15 -3.33
N ALA A 142 -3.94 -11.93 -3.67
CA ALA A 142 -5.24 -11.85 -2.99
C ALA A 142 -5.14 -12.22 -1.50
N GLU A 143 -4.21 -13.10 -1.13
CA GLU A 143 -3.93 -13.49 0.26
C GLU A 143 -3.08 -12.44 1.01
N THR A 144 -2.14 -11.78 0.33
CA THR A 144 -1.17 -10.86 0.97
C THR A 144 -1.54 -9.38 0.87
N ALA A 145 -2.16 -8.97 -0.24
CA ALA A 145 -2.73 -7.65 -0.41
C ALA A 145 -4.12 -7.66 0.21
N SER A 146 -4.21 -7.23 1.47
CA SER A 146 -5.50 -6.92 2.07
C SER A 146 -6.15 -5.80 1.25
N VAL A 147 -7.02 -6.17 0.29
CA VAL A 147 -7.87 -5.26 -0.49
C VAL A 147 -8.77 -4.42 0.44
N ILE A 148 -8.97 -4.95 1.64
CA ILE A 148 -9.57 -4.27 2.76
C ILE A 148 -8.46 -3.54 3.50
N ILE A 149 -8.44 -2.21 3.39
CA ILE A 149 -7.66 -1.40 4.31
C ILE A 149 -8.55 -1.17 5.52
N ASP A 150 -8.07 -1.61 6.67
CA ASP A 150 -8.51 -1.06 7.94
C ASP A 150 -7.38 -0.12 8.40
N PRO A 151 -7.38 1.14 7.91
CA PRO A 151 -6.34 2.11 8.25
C PRO A 151 -6.43 2.49 9.73
N LEU A 152 -7.45 1.97 10.41
CA LEU A 152 -7.80 2.17 11.80
C LEU A 152 -7.94 0.82 12.52
N HIS A 153 -7.34 -0.28 12.04
CA HIS A 153 -7.46 -1.60 12.71
C HIS A 153 -6.98 -1.59 14.16
N PHE A 154 -6.10 -0.63 14.43
CA PHE A 154 -5.53 -0.34 15.73
C PHE A 154 -6.38 0.63 16.55
N LEU A 155 -7.31 1.36 15.92
CA LEU A 155 -8.29 2.16 16.64
C LEU A 155 -9.43 1.24 17.11
N PRO A 156 -9.63 1.11 18.42
CA PRO A 156 -10.66 0.25 19.00
C PRO A 156 -12.07 0.61 18.50
N ASP A 157 -12.90 -0.42 18.30
CA ASP A 157 -14.26 -0.34 17.72
C ASP A 157 -14.31 0.04 16.23
N SER A 158 -13.18 0.01 15.49
CA SER A 158 -13.23 0.19 14.05
C SER A 158 -14.06 -0.93 13.43
N GLY A 159 -13.58 -2.19 13.43
CA GLY A 159 -14.19 -3.25 12.61
C GLY A 159 -14.38 -2.81 11.14
N ILE A 160 -13.69 -1.73 10.73
CA ILE A 160 -13.95 -0.99 9.52
C ILE A 160 -13.23 -1.71 8.41
N LYS A 161 -13.96 -2.58 7.72
CA LYS A 161 -13.47 -3.21 6.51
C LYS A 161 -13.86 -2.34 5.32
N ILE A 162 -13.08 -1.28 5.08
CA ILE A 162 -13.23 -0.44 3.89
C ILE A 162 -12.39 -1.03 2.76
N LYS A 163 -12.97 -1.20 1.57
CA LYS A 163 -12.17 -1.55 0.40
C LYS A 163 -11.37 -0.31 -0.03
N VAL A 164 -10.10 -0.49 -0.39
CA VAL A 164 -9.24 0.61 -0.86
C VAL A 164 -9.92 1.52 -1.89
N PRO A 165 -10.62 0.98 -2.92
CA PRO A 165 -11.28 1.80 -3.92
C PRO A 165 -12.35 2.72 -3.33
N ASP A 166 -12.99 2.33 -2.23
CA ASP A 166 -14.14 3.06 -1.66
C ASP A 166 -13.75 4.40 -1.03
N ILE A 167 -12.47 4.58 -0.72
CA ILE A 167 -11.90 5.75 -0.03
C ILE A 167 -10.72 6.37 -0.78
N PHE A 168 -10.30 5.77 -1.90
CA PHE A 168 -9.19 6.28 -2.67
C PHE A 168 -9.59 7.62 -3.30
N SER A 169 -8.77 8.66 -3.05
CA SER A 169 -8.97 10.01 -3.59
C SER A 169 -7.84 10.38 -4.52
N LYS A 170 -8.04 11.43 -5.32
CA LYS A 170 -7.00 11.93 -6.23
C LYS A 170 -5.76 12.32 -5.46
N ILE A 171 -4.62 11.75 -5.87
CA ILE A 171 -3.32 12.08 -5.30
C ILE A 171 -2.55 12.95 -6.30
N GLN A 172 -2.03 14.06 -5.80
CA GLN A 172 -1.18 14.95 -6.57
C GLN A 172 0.23 14.36 -6.66
N VAL A 173 0.81 14.36 -7.86
CA VAL A 173 2.22 14.02 -8.06
C VAL A 173 2.93 15.06 -8.91
N SER A 174 4.25 15.15 -8.78
CA SER A 174 5.10 15.96 -9.66
C SER A 174 6.29 15.15 -10.16
N GLN A 175 6.63 15.29 -11.44
CA GLN A 175 7.79 14.62 -12.03
C GLN A 175 9.01 15.52 -11.87
N LYS A 176 10.14 14.96 -11.44
CA LYS A 176 11.41 15.67 -11.41
C LYS A 176 12.18 15.38 -12.70
N ASP A 177 12.36 16.38 -13.56
CA ASP A 177 13.14 16.21 -14.79
C ASP A 177 14.62 15.95 -14.41
N THR A 178 15.11 14.75 -14.73
CA THR A 178 16.48 14.30 -14.40
C THR A 178 17.51 14.64 -15.48
N ARG A 179 17.14 15.38 -16.53
CA ARG A 179 18.10 15.88 -17.52
C ARG A 179 18.93 17.00 -16.89
N GLY A 180 20.19 16.70 -16.64
CA GLY A 180 21.13 17.54 -15.92
C GLY A 180 21.26 18.97 -16.45
N ALA A 181 21.61 19.86 -15.54
CA ALA A 181 21.80 21.29 -15.72
C ALA A 181 22.98 21.70 -16.65
N ASN A 182 23.35 20.92 -17.67
CA ASN A 182 24.56 21.17 -18.46
C ASN A 182 24.44 21.04 -19.99
N ASP A 183 23.24 21.04 -20.59
CA ASP A 183 23.13 21.14 -22.05
C ASP A 183 22.18 22.27 -22.47
N LYS A 184 22.76 23.46 -22.73
CA LYS A 184 22.10 24.51 -23.52
C LYS A 184 22.10 24.12 -24.99
N VAL A 185 21.20 23.23 -25.39
CA VAL A 185 20.88 23.04 -26.82
C VAL A 185 19.81 24.06 -27.19
N LYS A 186 20.21 25.10 -27.92
CA LYS A 186 19.28 25.98 -28.64
C LYS A 186 18.56 25.16 -29.72
N VAL A 187 17.24 25.02 -29.61
CA VAL A 187 16.40 24.54 -30.72
C VAL A 187 15.78 25.77 -31.42
N PRO A 188 15.89 25.91 -32.76
CA PRO A 188 15.36 27.06 -33.52
C PRO A 188 13.83 27.13 -33.55
N ALA A 189 13.31 28.34 -33.73
CA ALA A 189 11.92 28.75 -33.51
C ALA A 189 10.90 28.47 -34.64
N ASP A 190 11.11 27.48 -35.51
CA ASP A 190 10.36 27.40 -36.78
C ASP A 190 9.48 26.14 -36.98
N ILE A 191 8.74 25.68 -35.95
CA ILE A 191 7.77 24.55 -36.12
C ILE A 191 6.32 24.90 -35.71
N PHE A 192 6.02 26.13 -35.30
CA PHE A 192 4.64 26.57 -35.05
C PHE A 192 4.12 27.52 -36.14
N SER A 193 4.00 27.00 -37.36
CA SER A 193 3.15 27.61 -38.38
C SER A 193 2.58 26.54 -39.32
N LYS A 194 1.44 25.95 -38.91
CA LYS A 194 0.36 25.40 -39.77
C LYS A 194 -0.54 24.48 -38.94
N MET A 195 -1.61 25.04 -38.40
CA MET A 195 -2.95 24.43 -38.45
C MET A 195 -3.94 25.44 -37.88
N GLN A 196 -4.66 26.07 -38.80
CA GLN A 196 -5.74 27.01 -38.53
C GLN A 196 -7.00 26.43 -39.20
N VAL A 197 -8.14 26.62 -38.55
CA VAL A 197 -9.53 26.56 -39.07
C VAL A 197 -10.11 25.12 -39.20
N SER A 198 -11.33 24.77 -38.78
CA SER A 198 -12.58 25.53 -38.53
C SER A 198 -13.46 24.90 -37.44
N GLN A 199 -14.12 25.76 -36.66
CA GLN A 199 -15.42 25.49 -36.01
C GLN A 199 -16.51 25.27 -37.06
N LYS A 200 -17.47 24.38 -36.79
CA LYS A 200 -18.82 24.46 -37.36
C LYS A 200 -19.84 23.87 -36.39
N ASP A 201 -20.71 24.75 -35.88
CA ASP A 201 -21.99 24.41 -35.26
C ASP A 201 -22.89 23.69 -36.27
N THR A 202 -23.64 22.68 -35.82
CA THR A 202 -25.04 22.46 -36.21
C THR A 202 -25.78 21.62 -35.17
N THR A 203 -27.00 22.07 -34.92
CA THR A 203 -28.09 21.60 -34.07
C THR A 203 -28.78 20.31 -34.53
N ASP A 204 -29.49 19.69 -33.57
CA ASP A 204 -30.68 18.82 -33.69
C ASP A 204 -30.61 17.55 -34.56
N THR A 205 -30.93 16.39 -33.95
CA THR A 205 -32.27 15.79 -34.02
C THR A 205 -32.36 14.48 -33.24
N ASN A 206 -33.56 14.25 -32.69
CA ASN A 206 -34.05 13.01 -32.12
C ASN A 206 -33.77 11.79 -33.00
N ASP A 207 -33.33 10.68 -32.40
CA ASP A 207 -33.79 9.37 -32.87
C ASP A 207 -33.90 8.34 -31.75
N LYS A 208 -35.12 7.81 -31.63
CA LYS A 208 -35.50 6.64 -30.84
C LYS A 208 -35.15 5.40 -31.65
N VAL A 209 -34.38 4.46 -31.09
CA VAL A 209 -34.35 3.08 -31.59
C VAL A 209 -34.53 2.11 -30.44
N LYS A 210 -35.49 1.20 -30.66
CA LYS A 210 -36.03 0.18 -29.77
C LYS A 210 -35.03 -0.96 -29.53
N VAL A 211 -34.99 -1.44 -28.30
CA VAL A 211 -34.44 -2.75 -27.90
C VAL A 211 -35.56 -3.80 -28.02
N PRO A 212 -35.32 -5.00 -28.60
CA PRO A 212 -36.25 -6.12 -28.48
C PRO A 212 -35.90 -6.98 -27.25
N ASP A 213 -36.89 -7.14 -26.38
CA ASP A 213 -37.01 -8.23 -25.42
C ASP A 213 -37.14 -9.57 -26.15
N ILE A 214 -36.32 -10.57 -25.81
CA ILE A 214 -36.65 -11.97 -26.03
C ILE A 214 -36.16 -12.85 -24.85
N PHE A 215 -37.13 -13.61 -24.33
CA PHE A 215 -37.09 -14.80 -23.48
C PHE A 215 -37.16 -14.68 -21.95
N SER A 216 -38.39 -14.96 -21.53
CA SER A 216 -38.92 -15.33 -20.23
C SER A 216 -38.80 -16.86 -19.96
N LYS A 217 -39.06 -17.20 -18.69
CA LYS A 217 -39.53 -18.48 -18.11
C LYS A 217 -38.49 -19.45 -17.54
N MET A 218 -38.46 -19.56 -16.21
CA MET A 218 -38.82 -20.82 -15.53
C MET A 218 -39.12 -20.56 -14.04
N GLN A 219 -40.10 -21.29 -13.50
CA GLN A 219 -40.78 -21.03 -12.23
C GLN A 219 -40.81 -22.34 -11.40
N VAL A 220 -40.66 -22.19 -10.07
CA VAL A 220 -41.16 -23.03 -8.94
C VAL A 220 -40.50 -24.39 -8.62
N SER A 221 -39.96 -24.55 -7.39
CA SER A 221 -40.59 -25.28 -6.25
C SER A 221 -39.63 -25.51 -5.08
N GLU A 222 -39.94 -24.97 -3.91
CA GLU A 222 -39.38 -25.37 -2.61
C GLU A 222 -40.27 -26.44 -1.97
N LYS A 223 -39.65 -27.43 -1.31
CA LYS A 223 -40.33 -28.44 -0.51
C LYS A 223 -39.54 -28.69 0.77
N ASP A 224 -40.22 -28.50 1.89
CA ASP A 224 -39.81 -28.84 3.25
C ASP A 224 -39.43 -30.32 3.41
N THR A 225 -38.48 -30.61 4.31
CA THR A 225 -38.63 -31.66 5.32
C THR A 225 -37.72 -31.41 6.53
N THR A 226 -38.33 -31.46 7.70
CA THR A 226 -37.77 -31.63 9.04
C THR A 226 -37.18 -33.04 9.21
N ASP A 227 -36.12 -33.23 10.01
CA ASP A 227 -36.24 -33.79 11.36
C ASP A 227 -34.89 -34.08 12.06
N THR A 228 -35.03 -34.19 13.37
CA THR A 228 -34.13 -34.24 14.52
C THR A 228 -33.25 -35.49 14.69
N ASN A 229 -32.07 -35.35 15.33
CA ASN A 229 -31.78 -36.02 16.62
C ASN A 229 -30.38 -35.72 17.18
N ASP A 230 -30.39 -35.42 18.48
CA ASP A 230 -29.27 -35.24 19.40
C ASP A 230 -28.45 -36.52 19.62
N LYS A 231 -27.13 -36.36 19.81
CA LYS A 231 -26.39 -37.04 20.89
C LYS A 231 -25.14 -36.24 21.30
N VAL A 232 -25.03 -36.14 22.62
CA VAL A 232 -24.23 -35.19 23.42
C VAL A 232 -23.01 -35.87 24.06
N LYS A 233 -21.91 -35.09 24.22
CA LYS A 233 -20.80 -35.10 25.23
C LYS A 233 -19.44 -35.78 24.88
N VAL A 234 -18.23 -35.27 25.20
CA VAL A 234 -17.64 -34.07 25.89
C VAL A 234 -16.14 -33.88 25.40
N PRO A 235 -15.27 -32.96 25.89
CA PRO A 235 -14.69 -31.86 25.10
C PRO A 235 -13.16 -31.92 24.85
N ALA A 236 -12.70 -31.22 23.82
CA ALA A 236 -11.30 -30.82 23.64
C ALA A 236 -11.26 -29.36 23.15
N ASP A 237 -11.63 -28.43 24.03
CA ASP A 237 -11.43 -26.99 23.86
C ASP A 237 -10.16 -26.61 24.64
N ILE A 238 -9.18 -25.90 24.05
CA ILE A 238 -9.05 -24.44 24.27
C ILE A 238 -8.31 -23.68 23.14
N PHE A 239 -7.92 -24.29 22.00
CA PHE A 239 -7.07 -23.59 21.00
C PHE A 239 -7.62 -23.39 19.57
N SER A 240 -8.93 -23.51 19.31
CA SER A 240 -9.50 -23.44 17.95
C SER A 240 -10.34 -22.21 17.59
N LYS A 241 -10.44 -21.18 18.45
CA LYS A 241 -11.33 -20.01 18.21
C LYS A 241 -10.69 -18.76 17.58
N MET A 242 -9.57 -18.90 16.88
CA MET A 242 -9.11 -17.91 15.87
C MET A 242 -8.82 -18.61 14.54
N GLN A 243 -9.85 -19.25 13.97
CA GLN A 243 -9.89 -19.59 12.55
C GLN A 243 -11.09 -18.89 11.94
N VAL A 244 -10.83 -17.98 11.00
CA VAL A 244 -11.87 -17.51 10.06
C VAL A 244 -12.19 -18.71 9.17
N SER A 245 -13.23 -19.46 9.52
CA SER A 245 -13.80 -20.45 8.62
C SER A 245 -14.53 -19.71 7.51
N GLN A 246 -13.94 -19.68 6.31
CA GLN A 246 -14.74 -19.51 5.10
C GLN A 246 -15.47 -20.83 4.84
N LYS A 247 -16.76 -20.85 5.19
CA LYS A 247 -17.72 -21.81 4.63
C LYS A 247 -19.05 -21.08 4.49
N ASP A 248 -19.69 -21.31 3.35
CA ASP A 248 -20.97 -20.79 2.87
C ASP A 248 -20.90 -19.51 2.03
N THR A 249 -20.44 -19.67 0.78
CA THR A 249 -20.98 -18.91 -0.35
C THR A 249 -22.16 -19.69 -0.93
N THR A 250 -23.35 -19.53 -0.36
CA THR A 250 -24.59 -19.73 -1.10
C THR A 250 -24.94 -18.44 -1.82
N ASP A 251 -25.10 -18.56 -3.13
CA ASP A 251 -25.65 -17.58 -4.07
C ASP A 251 -26.70 -16.67 -3.42
N THR A 252 -26.37 -15.40 -3.19
CA THR A 252 -27.36 -14.32 -3.20
C THR A 252 -26.88 -13.21 -4.13
N ASN A 253 -27.63 -13.09 -5.21
CA ASN A 253 -27.38 -12.25 -6.37
C ASN A 253 -27.78 -10.79 -6.11
N ASP A 254 -27.40 -10.21 -4.96
CA ASP A 254 -27.64 -8.80 -4.66
C ASP A 254 -26.39 -7.97 -4.95
N LYS A 255 -26.15 -7.74 -6.25
CA LYS A 255 -25.34 -6.61 -6.71
C LYS A 255 -26.09 -5.33 -6.39
N VAL A 256 -25.92 -4.82 -5.18
CA VAL A 256 -26.26 -3.42 -4.88
C VAL A 256 -25.31 -2.55 -5.69
N LYS A 257 -25.82 -2.00 -6.80
CA LYS A 257 -25.16 -0.93 -7.55
C LYS A 257 -25.09 0.29 -6.62
N VAL A 258 -23.96 0.46 -5.95
CA VAL A 258 -23.58 1.76 -5.39
C VAL A 258 -23.40 2.69 -6.59
N PRO A 259 -24.11 3.83 -6.66
CA PRO A 259 -23.98 4.75 -7.78
C PRO A 259 -22.55 5.32 -7.87
N ASP A 260 -22.17 5.74 -9.08
CA ASP A 260 -20.87 6.33 -9.43
C ASP A 260 -20.41 7.43 -8.43
N ILE A 261 -19.54 7.08 -7.48
CA ILE A 261 -19.02 8.01 -6.44
C ILE A 261 -17.47 8.13 -6.48
N PHE A 262 -16.82 7.79 -7.60
CA PHE A 262 -15.36 7.96 -7.73
C PHE A 262 -14.99 8.87 -8.90
N SER A 263 -14.26 9.94 -8.58
CA SER A 263 -13.63 10.80 -9.57
C SER A 263 -12.26 10.23 -9.95
N LYS A 264 -12.00 10.15 -11.26
CA LYS A 264 -10.77 9.60 -11.88
C LYS A 264 -9.50 10.00 -11.14
N MET A 265 -8.56 9.08 -10.90
CA MET A 265 -7.20 9.43 -10.50
C MET A 265 -6.65 10.42 -11.53
N GLN A 266 -6.37 11.65 -11.10
CA GLN A 266 -5.76 12.68 -11.94
C GLN A 266 -4.53 13.16 -11.22
N VAL A 267 -3.39 12.80 -11.77
CA VAL A 267 -2.12 13.45 -11.50
C VAL A 267 -2.25 14.92 -11.91
N SER A 268 -2.15 15.85 -10.97
CA SER A 268 -2.14 17.28 -11.30
C SER A 268 -0.71 17.73 -11.58
N GLU A 269 -0.41 18.09 -12.84
CA GLU A 269 0.87 18.65 -13.26
C GLU A 269 1.21 19.95 -12.52
N LYS A 270 2.40 19.99 -11.91
CA LYS A 270 3.18 21.23 -11.79
C LYS A 270 4.47 21.02 -12.60
N ASP A 271 4.45 21.58 -13.81
CA ASP A 271 5.50 21.70 -14.82
C ASP A 271 5.95 20.45 -15.64
N THR A 272 5.64 20.57 -16.95
CA THR A 272 6.26 19.98 -18.16
C THR A 272 6.42 18.46 -18.30
N ARG A 273 5.31 17.72 -18.39
CA ARG A 273 5.00 16.69 -19.41
C ARG A 273 3.78 15.88 -18.93
N GLY A 274 2.69 15.95 -19.70
CA GLY A 274 1.36 15.48 -19.35
C GLY A 274 1.22 13.99 -19.03
N ALA A 275 1.55 13.60 -17.81
CA ALA A 275 1.21 12.29 -17.28
C ALA A 275 -0.04 12.42 -16.39
N ASN A 276 -1.20 12.02 -16.89
CA ASN A 276 -2.43 11.93 -16.10
C ASN A 276 -2.43 10.70 -15.15
N ASP A 277 -1.42 9.83 -15.25
CA ASP A 277 -1.34 8.53 -14.58
C ASP A 277 0.10 8.15 -14.18
N ILE A 278 0.29 7.48 -13.04
CA ILE A 278 1.63 7.13 -12.51
C ILE A 278 2.41 6.22 -13.47
N LEU A 279 1.72 5.30 -14.15
CA LEU A 279 2.32 4.39 -15.13
C LEU A 279 2.45 5.00 -16.54
N SER A 280 1.81 6.15 -16.79
CA SER A 280 1.96 6.89 -18.05
C SER A 280 3.29 7.66 -18.14
N VAL A 281 3.95 7.88 -17.00
CA VAL A 281 5.33 8.42 -16.92
C VAL A 281 6.35 7.43 -17.48
N ILE A 282 5.99 6.14 -17.57
CA ILE A 282 6.86 5.10 -18.11
C ILE A 282 6.99 5.32 -19.61
N ASN A 283 8.15 5.82 -20.02
CA ASN A 283 8.49 5.98 -21.41
C ASN A 283 8.82 4.60 -21.99
N PRO A 284 8.07 4.09 -22.99
CA PRO A 284 8.30 2.77 -23.56
C PRO A 284 9.48 2.80 -24.53
N SER A 285 10.63 3.34 -24.12
CA SER A 285 11.90 3.11 -24.80
C SER A 285 12.17 1.60 -24.75
N ILE A 286 11.82 0.86 -25.80
CA ILE A 286 11.75 -0.62 -25.84
C ILE A 286 13.13 -1.30 -25.58
N SER A 287 14.20 -0.53 -25.36
CA SER A 287 15.57 -1.04 -25.23
C SER A 287 16.10 -1.15 -23.80
N LYS A 288 15.46 -0.56 -22.77
CA LYS A 288 15.99 -0.56 -21.39
C LYS A 288 14.93 -0.83 -20.34
N PRO A 289 15.27 -1.55 -19.24
CA PRO A 289 14.35 -1.70 -18.12
C PRO A 289 14.07 -0.35 -17.45
N GLN A 290 12.85 -0.23 -16.94
CA GLN A 290 12.34 1.02 -16.36
C GLN A 290 12.39 0.96 -14.84
N LEU A 291 12.85 2.04 -14.21
CA LEU A 291 12.86 2.18 -12.76
C LEU A 291 12.16 3.49 -12.36
N LEU A 292 11.10 3.36 -11.57
CA LEU A 292 10.29 4.47 -11.09
C LEU A 292 10.48 4.66 -9.59
N LEU A 293 10.99 5.82 -9.19
CA LEU A 293 11.11 6.23 -7.80
C LEU A 293 9.89 7.05 -7.40
N LEU A 294 8.99 6.47 -6.59
CA LEU A 294 7.88 7.19 -5.98
C LEU A 294 8.28 7.69 -4.58
N VAL A 295 8.53 8.99 -4.48
CA VAL A 295 9.06 9.64 -3.28
C VAL A 295 7.97 10.45 -2.60
N GLY A 296 7.83 10.37 -1.29
CA GLY A 296 6.87 11.23 -0.59
C GLY A 296 6.96 11.13 0.93
N GLU A 297 6.38 12.10 1.63
CA GLU A 297 6.41 12.17 3.10
C GLU A 297 5.76 10.94 3.76
N ALA A 298 6.04 10.76 5.05
CA ALA A 298 5.38 9.74 5.86
C ALA A 298 3.85 9.93 5.82
N GLY A 299 3.09 8.86 5.59
CA GLY A 299 1.62 8.91 5.63
C GLY A 299 0.97 9.52 4.39
N SER A 300 1.74 9.83 3.34
CA SER A 300 1.23 10.40 2.07
C SER A 300 0.42 9.40 1.22
N GLY A 301 0.43 8.11 1.57
CA GLY A 301 -0.34 7.07 0.86
C GLY A 301 0.44 6.23 -0.14
N LYS A 302 1.78 6.22 -0.12
CA LYS A 302 2.63 5.41 -1.03
C LYS A 302 2.26 3.92 -1.03
N SER A 303 2.29 3.27 0.14
CA SER A 303 1.97 1.84 0.26
C SER A 303 0.49 1.56 -0.06
N THR A 304 -0.40 2.52 0.20
CA THR A 304 -1.82 2.46 -0.20
C THR A 304 -1.98 2.50 -1.72
N LEU A 305 -1.21 3.33 -2.43
CA LEU A 305 -1.19 3.37 -3.89
C LEU A 305 -0.68 2.04 -4.47
N LEU A 306 0.35 1.42 -3.88
CA LEU A 306 0.78 0.09 -4.31
C LEU A 306 -0.30 -0.97 -4.12
N THR A 307 -1.04 -0.90 -3.01
CA THR A 307 -2.20 -1.78 -2.78
C THR A 307 -3.30 -1.53 -3.82
N MET A 308 -3.53 -0.28 -4.22
CA MET A 308 -4.49 0.06 -5.29
C MET A 308 -4.06 -0.51 -6.65
N ILE A 309 -2.78 -0.36 -7.03
CA ILE A 309 -2.22 -0.98 -8.25
C ILE A 309 -2.42 -2.49 -8.23
N THR A 310 -2.14 -3.10 -7.08
CA THR A 310 -2.27 -4.54 -6.90
C THR A 310 -3.73 -4.99 -7.06
N TYR A 311 -4.67 -4.26 -6.44
CA TYR A 311 -6.11 -4.51 -6.54
C TYR A 311 -6.61 -4.40 -7.98
N GLU A 312 -6.29 -3.31 -8.68
CA GLU A 312 -6.76 -3.12 -10.05
C GLU A 312 -6.23 -4.18 -11.01
N TRP A 313 -5.01 -4.65 -10.80
CA TRP A 313 -4.45 -5.74 -11.61
C TRP A 313 -5.21 -7.05 -11.39
N LEU A 314 -5.64 -7.35 -10.15
CA LEU A 314 -6.49 -8.51 -9.87
C LEU A 314 -7.81 -8.44 -10.65
N GLU A 315 -8.43 -7.25 -10.68
CA GLU A 315 -9.67 -6.93 -11.39
C GLU A 315 -9.50 -6.80 -12.92
N GLY A 316 -8.29 -7.04 -13.45
CA GLY A 316 -8.03 -7.10 -14.89
C GLY A 316 -7.40 -5.85 -15.51
N GLY A 317 -7.02 -4.86 -14.71
CA GLY A 317 -6.16 -3.73 -15.14
C GLY A 317 -6.84 -2.69 -16.04
N GLN A 318 -8.18 -2.74 -16.17
CA GLN A 318 -8.97 -1.78 -16.97
C GLN A 318 -9.58 -0.64 -16.11
N GLY A 319 -9.10 -0.49 -14.88
CA GLY A 319 -9.66 0.41 -13.86
C GLY A 319 -9.21 1.86 -13.97
N TYR A 320 -8.77 2.43 -12.86
CA TYR A 320 -8.35 3.83 -12.75
C TYR A 320 -6.90 4.05 -13.19
N ILE A 321 -6.06 3.01 -13.16
CA ILE A 321 -4.63 3.04 -13.49
C ILE A 321 -4.42 2.45 -14.89
N LYS A 322 -4.25 3.33 -15.86
CA LYS A 322 -4.02 3.02 -17.27
C LYS A 322 -2.65 2.37 -17.49
N GLY A 323 -2.61 1.42 -18.43
CA GLY A 323 -1.38 0.73 -18.80
C GLY A 323 -0.97 -0.34 -17.80
N LEU A 324 -1.82 -0.70 -16.84
CA LEU A 324 -1.62 -1.83 -15.95
C LEU A 324 -1.89 -3.16 -16.66
N ASP A 325 -2.78 -3.15 -17.65
CA ASP A 325 -3.13 -4.25 -18.55
C ASP A 325 -1.94 -4.75 -19.39
N LYS A 326 -0.91 -3.93 -19.60
CA LYS A 326 0.32 -4.33 -20.30
C LYS A 326 1.19 -5.30 -19.52
N TYR A 327 0.99 -5.42 -18.20
CA TYR A 327 1.78 -6.29 -17.35
C TYR A 327 1.12 -7.65 -17.19
N SER A 328 1.84 -8.68 -17.63
CA SER A 328 1.43 -10.07 -17.44
C SER A 328 1.49 -10.45 -15.96
N LEU A 329 2.39 -9.85 -15.19
CA LEU A 329 2.63 -10.18 -13.79
C LEU A 329 2.90 -8.93 -12.96
N VAL A 330 2.31 -8.88 -11.77
CA VAL A 330 2.66 -7.91 -10.72
C VAL A 330 3.21 -8.69 -9.53
N LEU A 331 4.33 -8.25 -8.97
CA LEU A 331 4.98 -8.85 -7.79
C LEU A 331 5.26 -7.77 -6.76
N ARG A 332 4.87 -7.99 -5.50
CA ARG A 332 5.07 -7.02 -4.42
C ARG A 332 6.13 -7.49 -3.43
N VAL A 333 7.12 -6.65 -3.16
CA VAL A 333 8.18 -6.85 -2.17
C VAL A 333 8.05 -5.79 -1.09
N GLN A 334 8.06 -6.18 0.18
CA GLN A 334 8.06 -5.25 1.32
C GLN A 334 9.46 -5.22 1.93
N CYS A 335 10.12 -4.06 1.92
CA CYS A 335 11.50 -3.95 2.42
C CYS A 335 11.61 -4.12 3.93
N ARG A 336 10.50 -3.98 4.67
CA ARG A 336 10.43 -4.27 6.10
C ARG A 336 10.47 -5.77 6.44
N ASP A 337 10.28 -6.66 5.46
CA ASP A 337 10.27 -8.12 5.69
C ASP A 337 11.69 -8.63 5.99
N ARG A 338 11.81 -9.48 7.02
CA ARG A 338 13.08 -10.02 7.52
C ARG A 338 13.35 -11.46 7.08
N HIS A 339 12.35 -12.13 6.51
CA HIS A 339 12.44 -13.54 6.13
C HIS A 339 12.92 -13.73 4.68
N LEU A 340 12.90 -12.67 3.87
CA LEU A 340 13.27 -12.73 2.47
C LEU A 340 14.70 -12.23 2.28
N ASN A 341 15.63 -13.15 2.02
CA ASN A 341 17.06 -12.83 1.88
C ASN A 341 17.58 -12.84 0.43
N SER A 342 16.77 -13.34 -0.52
CA SER A 342 17.13 -13.54 -1.92
C SER A 342 15.90 -13.59 -2.82
N LEU A 343 16.08 -13.39 -4.13
CA LEU A 343 15.03 -13.51 -5.15
C LEU A 343 14.48 -14.93 -5.18
N THR A 344 15.34 -15.94 -4.97
CA THR A 344 14.93 -17.34 -4.85
C THR A 344 13.96 -17.54 -3.68
N ASP A 345 14.29 -17.04 -2.50
CA ASP A 345 13.42 -17.15 -1.33
C ASP A 345 12.10 -16.40 -1.54
N PHE A 346 12.15 -15.23 -2.17
CA PHE A 346 10.95 -14.49 -2.53
C PHE A 346 10.05 -15.27 -3.49
N LEU A 347 10.59 -15.78 -4.59
CA LEU A 347 9.81 -16.54 -5.58
C LEU A 347 9.28 -17.86 -4.99
N ASN A 348 10.05 -18.54 -4.15
CA ASN A 348 9.60 -19.75 -3.49
C ASN A 348 8.47 -19.49 -2.48
N ASN A 349 8.46 -18.34 -1.81
CA ASN A 349 7.38 -17.95 -0.90
C ASN A 349 6.16 -17.39 -1.64
N ALA A 350 6.38 -16.60 -2.69
CA ALA A 350 5.30 -15.96 -3.45
C ALA A 350 4.62 -16.91 -4.44
N LEU A 351 5.37 -17.85 -5.01
CA LEU A 351 4.94 -18.75 -6.09
C LEU A 351 5.40 -20.19 -5.83
N PRO A 352 5.11 -20.79 -4.66
CA PRO A 352 5.71 -22.06 -4.24
C PRO A 352 5.47 -23.22 -5.22
N LYS A 353 4.26 -23.35 -5.77
CA LYS A 353 3.91 -24.48 -6.64
C LYS A 353 4.65 -24.40 -7.96
N VAL A 354 4.64 -23.23 -8.60
CA VAL A 354 5.32 -22.99 -9.88
C VAL A 354 6.84 -23.02 -9.69
N TYR A 355 7.35 -22.43 -8.61
CA TYR A 355 8.79 -22.39 -8.35
C TYR A 355 9.37 -23.79 -8.10
N CYS A 356 8.71 -24.62 -7.29
CA CYS A 356 9.15 -26.00 -7.04
C CYS A 356 9.21 -26.85 -8.32
N ARG A 357 8.31 -26.58 -9.28
CA ARG A 357 8.17 -27.35 -10.52
C ARG A 357 9.11 -26.88 -11.63
N TYR A 358 9.35 -25.57 -11.73
CA TYR A 358 10.05 -24.96 -12.87
C TYR A 358 11.25 -24.10 -12.48
N LYS A 359 11.86 -24.35 -11.32
CA LYS A 359 12.96 -23.56 -10.73
C LYS A 359 13.99 -23.05 -11.75
N ASP A 360 14.53 -23.94 -12.57
CA ASP A 360 15.61 -23.62 -13.52
C ASP A 360 15.13 -22.81 -14.74
N LEU A 361 13.84 -22.88 -15.07
CA LEU A 361 13.22 -22.12 -16.15
C LEU A 361 12.65 -20.77 -15.69
N MET A 362 12.57 -20.52 -14.38
CA MET A 362 11.86 -19.34 -13.87
C MET A 362 12.48 -18.02 -14.28
N GLN A 363 13.79 -17.84 -14.07
CA GLN A 363 14.43 -16.58 -14.41
C GLN A 363 14.37 -16.26 -15.92
N PRO A 364 14.70 -17.20 -16.84
CA PRO A 364 14.57 -16.93 -18.28
C PRO A 364 13.13 -16.60 -18.69
N ILE A 365 12.13 -17.33 -18.19
CA ILE A 365 10.71 -17.05 -18.49
C ILE A 365 10.33 -15.66 -18.00
N MET A 366 10.69 -15.31 -16.76
CA MET A 366 10.38 -13.99 -16.21
C MET A 366 11.04 -12.85 -16.99
N LYS A 367 12.28 -13.03 -17.47
CA LYS A 367 12.95 -12.03 -18.33
C LYS A 367 12.25 -11.82 -19.68
N GLY A 368 11.57 -12.86 -20.19
CA GLY A 368 10.75 -12.78 -21.40
C GLY A 368 9.38 -12.14 -21.20
N CYS A 369 9.00 -11.79 -19.97
CA CYS A 369 7.65 -11.34 -19.63
C CYS A 369 7.60 -9.87 -19.26
N SER A 370 6.42 -9.27 -19.44
CA SER A 370 6.11 -7.94 -18.93
C SER A 370 5.77 -8.02 -17.44
N ILE A 371 6.71 -7.63 -16.58
CA ILE A 371 6.59 -7.73 -15.12
C ILE A 371 6.70 -6.36 -14.47
N LEU A 372 5.81 -6.09 -13.53
CA LEU A 372 5.87 -4.94 -12.63
C LEU A 372 6.24 -5.40 -11.21
N PHE A 373 7.42 -5.03 -10.74
CA PHE A 373 7.81 -5.18 -9.35
C PHE A 373 7.41 -3.93 -8.55
N LEU A 374 6.64 -4.11 -7.48
CA LEU A 374 6.27 -3.08 -6.52
C LEU A 374 7.13 -3.26 -5.27
N ILE A 375 8.15 -2.42 -5.09
CA ILE A 375 9.12 -2.51 -4.00
C ILE A 375 8.80 -1.41 -2.97
N ASP A 376 8.19 -1.83 -1.87
CA ASP A 376 7.57 -0.94 -0.87
C ASP A 376 8.55 -0.63 0.29
N GLY A 377 8.79 0.66 0.53
CA GLY A 377 9.42 1.17 1.75
C GLY A 377 10.94 1.02 1.80
N ILE A 378 11.67 1.53 0.82
CA ILE A 378 13.16 1.52 0.84
C ILE A 378 13.72 2.20 2.10
N ASP A 379 13.00 3.18 2.66
CA ASP A 379 13.39 3.82 3.92
C ASP A 379 13.24 2.92 5.17
N GLU A 380 12.68 1.71 5.01
CA GLU A 380 12.47 0.69 6.04
C GLU A 380 13.28 -0.59 5.76
N GLU A 381 14.24 -0.53 4.83
CA GLU A 381 15.05 -1.69 4.46
C GLU A 381 15.90 -2.22 5.62
N ASN A 382 16.08 -3.53 5.63
CA ASN A 382 17.01 -4.25 6.50
C ASN A 382 18.10 -4.94 5.67
N THR A 383 19.05 -5.59 6.33
CA THR A 383 20.17 -6.26 5.66
C THR A 383 19.72 -7.35 4.68
N GLN A 384 18.62 -8.06 4.98
CA GLN A 384 18.07 -9.11 4.13
C GLN A 384 17.35 -8.52 2.92
N SER A 385 16.46 -7.55 3.13
CA SER A 385 15.73 -6.90 2.04
C SER A 385 16.67 -6.14 1.10
N ARG A 386 17.75 -5.54 1.61
CA ARG A 386 18.75 -4.87 0.79
C ARG A 386 19.39 -5.85 -0.20
N LYS A 387 19.78 -7.04 0.27
CA LYS A 387 20.33 -8.10 -0.60
C LYS A 387 19.33 -8.52 -1.68
N LEU A 388 18.07 -8.70 -1.31
CA LEU A 388 17.00 -9.02 -2.26
C LEU A 388 16.83 -7.90 -3.32
N VAL A 389 16.82 -6.63 -2.90
CA VAL A 389 16.70 -5.48 -3.82
C VAL A 389 17.90 -5.41 -4.76
N GLU A 390 19.12 -5.58 -4.24
CA GLU A 390 20.34 -5.64 -5.06
C GLU A 390 20.30 -6.81 -6.05
N GLU A 391 19.81 -7.97 -5.65
CA GLU A 391 19.64 -9.13 -6.54
C GLU A 391 18.61 -8.84 -7.64
N ILE A 392 17.45 -8.26 -7.32
CA ILE A 392 16.43 -7.88 -8.31
C ILE A 392 17.03 -6.89 -9.33
N LEU A 393 17.73 -5.85 -8.86
CA LEU A 393 18.37 -4.87 -9.73
C LEU A 393 19.41 -5.52 -10.64
N ASN A 394 20.18 -6.49 -10.15
CA ASN A 394 21.22 -7.15 -10.95
C ASN A 394 20.65 -8.17 -11.94
N VAL A 395 19.67 -8.97 -11.54
CA VAL A 395 19.08 -10.03 -12.37
C VAL A 395 18.35 -9.43 -13.57
N TYR A 396 17.63 -8.32 -13.39
CA TYR A 396 16.74 -7.75 -14.40
C TYR A 396 17.29 -6.50 -15.10
N ARG A 397 18.56 -6.12 -14.89
CA ARG A 397 19.19 -4.93 -15.52
C ARG A 397 19.21 -4.95 -17.06
N ASP A 398 19.08 -6.13 -17.66
CA ASP A 398 19.14 -6.33 -19.12
C ASP A 398 17.76 -6.73 -19.71
N ALA A 399 16.68 -6.67 -18.92
CA ALA A 399 15.35 -7.13 -19.31
C ALA A 399 14.39 -5.96 -19.60
N ALA A 400 14.27 -5.56 -20.87
CA ALA A 400 13.50 -4.36 -21.28
C ALA A 400 12.02 -4.37 -20.89
N ASN A 401 11.42 -5.56 -20.70
CA ASN A 401 10.01 -5.71 -20.32
C ASN A 401 9.76 -5.61 -18.80
N ILE A 402 10.79 -5.29 -18.01
CA ILE A 402 10.69 -5.17 -16.56
C ILE A 402 10.52 -3.70 -16.16
N THR A 403 9.54 -3.46 -15.29
CA THR A 403 9.38 -2.19 -14.57
C THR A 403 9.55 -2.41 -13.08
N LEU A 404 10.42 -1.63 -12.46
CA LEU A 404 10.61 -1.61 -11.01
C LEU A 404 10.04 -0.30 -10.46
N LEU A 405 9.02 -0.37 -9.60
CA LEU A 405 8.46 0.79 -8.91
C LEU A 405 8.85 0.72 -7.44
N PHE A 406 9.71 1.65 -7.01
CA PHE A 406 10.20 1.77 -5.64
C PHE A 406 9.44 2.87 -4.90
N THR A 407 9.10 2.64 -3.63
CA THR A 407 8.58 3.70 -2.76
C THR A 407 9.58 4.05 -1.66
N SER A 408 9.70 5.34 -1.34
CA SER A 408 10.54 5.79 -0.24
C SER A 408 10.16 7.18 0.28
N ARG A 409 10.75 7.56 1.41
CA ARG A 409 10.80 8.96 1.84
C ARG A 409 11.95 9.71 1.16
N PRO A 410 11.96 11.05 1.14
CA PRO A 410 12.99 11.81 0.43
C PRO A 410 14.42 11.61 0.94
N GLU A 411 14.60 11.31 2.23
CA GLU A 411 15.92 11.29 2.88
C GLU A 411 16.86 10.20 2.35
N PRO A 412 16.47 8.91 2.27
CA PRO A 412 17.36 7.84 1.80
C PRO A 412 17.51 7.78 0.28
N ILE A 413 16.66 8.46 -0.49
CA ILE A 413 16.65 8.39 -1.96
C ILE A 413 17.96 8.85 -2.58
N THR A 414 18.62 9.85 -1.99
CA THR A 414 19.89 10.36 -2.52
C THR A 414 20.97 9.28 -2.51
N HIS A 415 21.06 8.50 -1.42
CA HIS A 415 21.96 7.37 -1.35
C HIS A 415 21.50 6.24 -2.28
N PHE A 416 20.21 5.89 -2.27
CA PHE A 416 19.71 4.79 -3.09
C PHE A 416 19.94 5.01 -4.59
N ARG A 417 19.87 6.24 -5.08
CA ARG A 417 20.20 6.57 -6.48
C ARG A 417 21.61 6.12 -6.88
N THR A 418 22.57 6.15 -5.96
CA THR A 418 23.96 5.72 -6.24
C THR A 418 24.11 4.21 -6.39
N THR A 419 23.13 3.43 -5.91
CA THR A 419 23.16 1.96 -6.00
C THR A 419 22.43 1.43 -7.24
N ILE A 420 21.73 2.29 -7.98
CA ILE A 420 20.98 1.90 -9.17
C ILE A 420 21.93 1.69 -10.36
N PRO A 421 21.90 0.53 -11.04
CA PRO A 421 22.70 0.29 -12.24
C PRO A 421 22.35 1.26 -13.38
N THR A 422 23.36 1.68 -14.16
CA THR A 422 23.21 2.64 -15.27
C THR A 422 22.36 2.14 -16.45
N GLN A 423 22.05 0.84 -16.48
CA GLN A 423 21.20 0.20 -17.48
C GLN A 423 19.72 0.60 -17.34
N TYR A 424 19.29 1.01 -16.15
CA TYR A 424 17.91 1.42 -15.91
C TYR A 424 17.63 2.84 -16.42
N GLU A 425 16.48 3.02 -17.06
CA GLU A 425 15.90 4.35 -17.26
C GLU A 425 15.17 4.76 -15.98
N VAL A 426 15.73 5.75 -15.26
CA VAL A 426 15.23 6.18 -13.95
C VAL A 426 14.33 7.40 -14.08
N SER A 427 13.09 7.27 -13.61
CA SER A 427 12.14 8.37 -13.45
C SER A 427 11.81 8.59 -11.97
N GLU A 428 11.68 9.85 -11.54
CA GLU A 428 11.26 10.19 -10.18
C GLU A 428 9.93 10.94 -10.17
N ILE A 429 9.04 10.46 -9.32
CA ILE A 429 7.71 11.01 -9.08
C ILE A 429 7.59 11.35 -7.59
N ASN A 430 7.31 12.61 -7.28
CA ASN A 430 7.03 13.05 -5.92
C ASN A 430 5.53 12.97 -5.65
N LEU A 431 5.13 12.22 -4.63
CA LEU A 431 3.77 12.15 -4.09
C LEU A 431 3.52 13.32 -3.15
N LEU A 432 2.74 14.29 -3.60
CA LEU A 432 2.47 15.53 -2.89
C LEU A 432 1.32 15.39 -1.87
N GLY A 433 0.51 14.34 -1.99
CA GLY A 433 -0.63 14.06 -1.12
C GLY A 433 -1.98 14.38 -1.76
N ILE A 434 -3.02 14.52 -0.94
CA ILE A 434 -4.40 14.74 -1.40
C ILE A 434 -4.61 16.22 -1.75
N ASP A 435 -5.12 16.44 -2.96
CA ASP A 435 -5.48 17.77 -3.45
C ASP A 435 -6.52 18.41 -2.51
N LYS A 436 -6.31 19.68 -2.20
CA LYS A 436 -7.15 20.44 -1.28
C LYS A 436 -8.64 20.36 -1.60
N LYS A 437 -9.02 20.34 -2.89
CA LYS A 437 -10.43 20.23 -3.32
C LYS A 437 -11.06 18.88 -2.95
N ASP A 438 -10.24 17.84 -2.83
CA ASP A 438 -10.67 16.46 -2.61
C ASP A 438 -10.59 16.05 -1.13
N ARG A 439 -9.88 16.80 -0.27
CA ARG A 439 -9.70 16.51 1.18
C ARG A 439 -11.02 16.43 1.94
N LYS A 440 -11.95 17.35 1.65
CA LYS A 440 -13.29 17.36 2.25
C LYS A 440 -14.04 16.07 1.88
N THR A 441 -14.04 15.72 0.60
CA THR A 441 -14.68 14.50 0.08
C THR A 441 -14.07 13.26 0.71
N PHE A 442 -12.74 13.21 0.84
CA PHE A 442 -12.02 12.12 1.50
C PHE A 442 -12.54 11.90 2.94
N ILE A 443 -12.64 12.96 3.75
CA ILE A 443 -13.14 12.87 5.13
C ILE A 443 -14.58 12.36 5.17
N PHE A 444 -15.46 12.91 4.33
CA PHE A 444 -16.86 12.50 4.32
C PHE A 444 -17.06 11.07 3.82
N ASN A 445 -16.22 10.59 2.90
CA ASN A 445 -16.24 9.19 2.48
C ASN A 445 -15.94 8.25 3.66
N TYR A 446 -14.95 8.59 4.50
CA TYR A 446 -14.67 7.84 5.73
C TYR A 446 -15.82 7.88 6.73
N ILE A 447 -16.39 9.07 6.99
CA ILE A 447 -17.53 9.23 7.90
C ILE A 447 -18.72 8.40 7.41
N ASN A 448 -19.01 8.45 6.11
CA ASN A 448 -20.14 7.72 5.52
C ASN A 448 -19.90 6.20 5.54
N ALA A 449 -18.70 5.74 5.19
CA ALA A 449 -18.33 4.34 5.30
C ALA A 449 -18.52 3.82 6.74
N PHE A 450 -18.15 4.62 7.75
CA PHE A 450 -18.37 4.28 9.15
C PHE A 450 -19.85 4.16 9.53
N LYS A 451 -20.71 5.09 9.05
CA LYS A 451 -22.17 5.04 9.27
C LYS A 451 -22.79 3.75 8.72
N HIS A 452 -22.31 3.26 7.58
CA HIS A 452 -22.83 2.03 6.98
C HIS A 452 -22.49 0.78 7.80
N ILE A 453 -21.43 0.81 8.60
CA ILE A 453 -20.96 -0.33 9.40
C ILE A 453 -21.64 -0.38 10.78
N LYS A 454 -21.83 0.76 11.44
CA LYS A 454 -22.59 0.85 12.71
C LYS A 454 -24.08 1.09 12.44
N ASP A 455 -24.73 0.05 11.92
CA ASP A 455 -26.18 -0.19 11.88
C ASP A 455 -27.07 1.05 12.17
N LYS A 456 -27.43 1.83 11.13
CA LYS A 456 -28.49 2.88 11.02
C LYS A 456 -28.80 3.82 12.23
N THR A 457 -28.00 3.85 13.28
CA THR A 457 -28.37 4.48 14.57
C THR A 457 -27.52 5.69 14.92
N VAL A 458 -26.30 5.82 14.38
CA VAL A 458 -25.50 7.06 14.51
C VAL A 458 -25.85 8.00 13.36
N ASP A 459 -27.03 8.59 13.46
CA ASP A 459 -27.41 9.72 12.65
C ASP A 459 -26.84 10.98 13.31
N PHE A 460 -25.74 11.51 12.77
CA PHE A 460 -25.14 12.79 13.21
C PHE A 460 -26.15 13.95 13.14
N SER A 461 -27.27 13.81 12.42
CA SER A 461 -28.36 14.79 12.41
C SER A 461 -29.32 14.69 13.61
N LYS A 462 -29.25 13.61 14.40
CA LYS A 462 -30.09 13.40 15.60
C LYS A 462 -29.41 13.74 16.92
N ASP A 463 -28.09 13.86 16.94
CA ASP A 463 -27.39 14.41 18.11
C ASP A 463 -27.57 15.93 18.12
N LYS A 464 -28.61 16.40 18.84
CA LYS A 464 -28.97 17.83 18.94
C LYS A 464 -27.84 18.72 19.51
N THR A 465 -26.73 18.13 19.96
CA THR A 465 -25.59 18.85 20.54
C THR A 465 -24.52 19.23 19.52
N VAL A 466 -24.49 18.60 18.34
CA VAL A 466 -23.46 18.84 17.32
C VAL A 466 -24.07 19.55 16.11
N ASP A 467 -23.69 20.81 15.91
CA ASP A 467 -24.04 21.54 14.71
C ASP A 467 -23.21 21.03 13.53
N PHE A 468 -23.79 20.11 12.75
CA PHE A 468 -23.16 19.52 11.57
C PHE A 468 -22.78 20.58 10.52
N SER A 469 -23.52 21.68 10.44
CA SER A 469 -23.20 22.77 9.52
C SER A 469 -21.91 23.50 9.95
N LYS A 470 -21.76 23.73 11.26
CA LYS A 470 -20.54 24.27 11.86
C LYS A 470 -19.35 23.32 11.72
N LEU A 471 -19.55 22.01 11.91
CA LEU A 471 -18.49 21.01 11.70
C LEU A 471 -18.03 21.00 10.24
N GLN A 472 -18.96 21.05 9.28
CA GLN A 472 -18.62 21.11 7.86
C GLN A 472 -17.82 22.37 7.53
N GLN A 473 -18.22 23.54 8.04
CA GLN A 473 -17.48 24.79 7.87
C GLN A 473 -16.08 24.71 8.50
N THR A 474 -15.98 24.10 9.68
CA THR A 474 -14.70 23.90 10.38
C THR A 474 -13.77 22.99 9.58
N ILE A 475 -14.28 21.87 9.04
CA ILE A 475 -13.53 20.97 8.15
C ILE A 475 -13.04 21.72 6.91
N GLU A 476 -13.88 22.58 6.32
CA GLU A 476 -13.49 23.40 5.17
C GLU A 476 -12.33 24.35 5.50
N THR A 477 -12.33 24.97 6.68
CA THR A 477 -11.23 25.82 7.16
C THR A 477 -9.96 25.01 7.44
N ILE A 478 -10.08 23.87 8.11
CA ILE A 478 -8.96 23.00 8.50
C ILE A 478 -8.27 22.39 7.27
N CYS A 479 -9.05 21.90 6.31
CA CYS A 479 -8.53 21.23 5.11
C CYS A 479 -7.66 22.14 4.23
N ILE A 480 -7.65 23.45 4.47
CA ILE A 480 -6.76 24.41 3.81
C ILE A 480 -5.31 24.21 4.20
N GLN A 481 -5.04 23.80 5.44
CA GLN A 481 -3.69 23.78 5.98
C GLN A 481 -2.83 22.71 5.28
N ASP A 482 -1.54 22.98 5.11
CA ASP A 482 -0.66 22.17 4.27
C ASP A 482 -0.50 20.74 4.78
N HIS A 483 -0.44 20.54 6.10
CA HIS A 483 -0.25 19.21 6.70
C HIS A 483 -1.45 18.26 6.48
N PHE A 484 -2.63 18.76 6.09
CA PHE A 484 -3.76 17.92 5.65
C PHE A 484 -3.66 17.44 4.19
N LYS A 485 -2.56 17.74 3.48
CA LYS A 485 -2.21 17.00 2.26
C LYS A 485 -1.86 15.54 2.56
N ILE A 486 -1.40 15.25 3.78
CA ILE A 486 -1.02 13.90 4.22
C ILE A 486 -2.30 13.09 4.50
N ALA A 487 -2.48 11.99 3.79
CA ALA A 487 -3.66 11.13 3.90
C ALA A 487 -3.87 10.62 5.33
N LEU A 488 -2.80 10.24 6.04
CA LEU A 488 -2.88 9.78 7.43
C LEU A 488 -3.47 10.85 8.38
N ASN A 489 -3.15 12.13 8.17
CA ASN A 489 -3.69 13.22 9.01
C ASN A 489 -5.19 13.41 8.75
N LEU A 490 -5.63 13.26 7.51
CA LEU A 490 -7.07 13.29 7.16
C LEU A 490 -7.83 12.10 7.76
N VAL A 491 -7.20 10.93 7.85
CA VAL A 491 -7.78 9.77 8.51
C VAL A 491 -7.96 10.02 10.01
N PHE A 492 -6.97 10.60 10.69
CA PHE A 492 -7.11 11.01 12.09
C PHE A 492 -8.18 12.08 12.29
N LEU A 493 -8.26 13.08 11.41
CA LEU A 493 -9.31 14.08 11.46
C LEU A 493 -10.70 13.47 11.22
N ALA A 494 -10.85 12.56 10.26
CA ALA A 494 -12.11 11.85 10.04
C ALA A 494 -12.51 11.05 11.28
N TRP A 495 -11.55 10.43 11.97
CA TRP A 495 -11.79 9.72 13.22
C TRP A 495 -12.20 10.65 14.37
N GLN A 496 -11.57 11.82 14.47
CA GLN A 496 -11.95 12.88 15.41
C GLN A 496 -13.37 13.35 15.18
N CYS A 497 -13.73 13.61 13.92
CA CYS A 497 -15.11 13.94 13.54
C CYS A 497 -16.11 12.83 13.89
N ILE A 498 -15.69 11.56 13.93
CA ILE A 498 -16.59 10.43 14.26
C ILE A 498 -16.80 10.30 15.77
N HIS A 499 -15.75 10.49 16.57
CA HIS A 499 -15.77 10.18 18.01
C HIS A 499 -15.97 11.39 18.92
N ASP A 500 -15.43 12.54 18.55
CA ASP A 500 -15.58 13.78 19.30
C ASP A 500 -15.61 14.99 18.33
N PRO A 501 -16.74 15.20 17.62
CA PRO A 501 -16.88 16.31 16.68
C PRO A 501 -16.69 17.68 17.33
N SER A 502 -16.96 17.79 18.64
CA SER A 502 -16.88 19.04 19.39
C SER A 502 -15.44 19.49 19.64
N SER A 503 -14.49 18.54 19.65
CA SER A 503 -13.06 18.81 19.82
C SER A 503 -12.36 19.32 18.55
N VAL A 504 -13.00 19.25 17.39
CA VAL A 504 -12.38 19.64 16.11
C VAL A 504 -12.22 21.17 16.07
N THR A 505 -10.97 21.65 16.01
CA THR A 505 -10.68 23.09 15.98
C THR A 505 -10.00 23.54 14.68
N ALA A 506 -10.26 24.78 14.25
CA ALA A 506 -9.63 25.37 13.07
C ALA A 506 -8.10 25.50 13.15
N SER A 507 -7.50 25.19 14.29
CA SER A 507 -6.07 25.33 14.60
C SER A 507 -5.34 24.01 14.83
N GLU A 508 -5.97 22.87 14.54
CA GLU A 508 -5.36 21.54 14.71
C GLU A 508 -3.99 21.45 14.04
N SER A 509 -2.96 21.15 14.84
CA SER A 509 -1.63 20.82 14.33
C SER A 509 -1.49 19.30 14.12
N GLN A 510 -0.50 18.87 13.34
CA GLN A 510 -0.22 17.44 13.18
C GLN A 510 0.03 16.76 14.54
N THR A 511 0.78 17.40 15.45
CA THR A 511 1.05 16.83 16.78
C THR A 511 -0.21 16.73 17.63
N GLN A 512 -1.13 17.70 17.53
CA GLN A 512 -2.42 17.66 18.24
C GLN A 512 -3.30 16.51 17.76
N LEU A 513 -3.38 16.26 16.45
CA LEU A 513 -4.12 15.11 15.90
C LEU A 513 -3.59 13.78 16.44
N TYR A 514 -2.26 13.63 16.52
CA TYR A 514 -1.63 12.41 17.01
C TYR A 514 -1.83 12.26 18.53
N PHE A 515 -1.79 13.37 19.27
CA PHE A 515 -2.10 13.42 20.69
C PHE A 515 -3.55 13.04 20.98
N TRP A 516 -4.49 13.58 20.21
CA TRP A 516 -5.91 13.22 20.31
C TRP A 516 -6.13 11.74 19.98
N ALA A 517 -5.57 11.24 18.87
CA ALA A 517 -5.68 9.83 18.47
C ALA A 517 -5.09 8.90 19.54
N HIS A 518 -3.96 9.27 20.14
CA HIS A 518 -3.34 8.56 21.24
C HIS A 518 -4.25 8.51 22.49
N LYS A 519 -4.80 9.65 22.91
CA LYS A 519 -5.73 9.72 24.04
C LYS A 519 -6.95 8.83 23.83
N LEU A 520 -7.53 8.87 22.64
CA LEU A 520 -8.68 8.05 22.31
C LEU A 520 -8.33 6.55 22.35
N ASN A 521 -7.15 6.15 21.87
CA ASN A 521 -6.68 4.77 21.98
C ASN A 521 -6.59 4.29 23.43
N VAL A 522 -6.03 5.11 24.31
CA VAL A 522 -5.94 4.80 25.75
C VAL A 522 -7.33 4.70 26.38
N GLN A 523 -8.21 5.66 26.09
CA GLN A 523 -9.58 5.67 26.61
C GLN A 523 -10.34 4.40 26.18
N LYS A 524 -10.32 4.10 24.89
CA LYS A 524 -11.05 2.97 24.34
C LYS A 524 -10.48 1.61 24.72
N LEU A 525 -9.15 1.51 24.88
CA LEU A 525 -8.53 0.34 25.48
C LEU A 525 -9.04 0.14 26.91
N THR A 526 -9.13 1.22 27.69
CA THR A 526 -9.69 1.19 29.05
C THR A 526 -11.16 0.73 29.04
N GLU A 527 -12.01 1.29 28.16
CA GLU A 527 -13.40 0.85 27.96
C GLU A 527 -13.50 -0.64 27.62
N ARG A 528 -12.62 -1.13 26.73
CA ARG A 528 -12.60 -2.54 26.33
C ARG A 528 -12.17 -3.47 27.46
N LEU A 529 -11.19 -3.06 28.25
CA LEU A 529 -10.71 -3.83 29.42
C LEU A 529 -11.80 -3.94 30.49
N LEU A 530 -12.53 -2.86 30.77
CA LEU A 530 -13.68 -2.88 31.67
C LEU A 530 -14.76 -3.88 31.20
N LYS A 531 -15.10 -3.86 29.92
CA LYS A 531 -16.09 -4.81 29.34
C LYS A 531 -15.67 -6.28 29.46
N LYS A 532 -14.37 -6.58 29.33
CA LYS A 532 -13.85 -7.97 29.32
C LYS A 532 -13.55 -8.52 30.70
N LYS A 533 -13.26 -7.65 31.68
CA LYS A 533 -12.97 -8.03 33.06
C LYS A 533 -13.77 -7.15 34.01
N PRO A 534 -15.03 -7.54 34.33
CA PRO A 534 -15.86 -6.80 35.29
C PRO A 534 -15.18 -6.65 36.65
N ASP A 535 -14.32 -7.60 37.04
CA ASP A 535 -13.51 -7.55 38.26
C ASP A 535 -12.54 -6.34 38.32
N LEU A 536 -12.33 -5.64 37.20
CA LEU A 536 -11.55 -4.38 37.16
C LEU A 536 -12.43 -3.13 37.44
N GLU A 537 -13.76 -3.26 37.49
CA GLU A 537 -14.67 -2.14 37.82
C GLU A 537 -14.43 -1.63 39.26
N ASP A 538 -14.09 -2.53 40.19
CA ASP A 538 -13.80 -2.22 41.60
C ASP A 538 -12.58 -1.30 41.78
N ILE A 539 -11.67 -1.26 40.79
CA ILE A 539 -10.45 -0.43 40.81
C ILE A 539 -10.78 1.03 40.48
N GLY A 540 -11.92 1.29 39.83
CA GLY A 540 -12.33 2.59 39.34
C GLY A 540 -11.64 2.99 38.03
N VAL A 541 -12.40 3.66 37.14
CA VAL A 541 -11.97 4.02 35.77
C VAL A 541 -10.69 4.84 35.76
N MET A 542 -10.52 5.77 36.69
CA MET A 542 -9.33 6.63 36.75
C MET A 542 -8.05 5.85 37.07
N GLU A 543 -8.11 4.94 38.04
CA GLU A 543 -6.94 4.13 38.41
C GLU A 543 -6.62 3.09 37.33
N LEU A 544 -7.64 2.50 36.70
CA LEU A 544 -7.41 1.64 35.54
C LEU A 544 -6.75 2.41 34.39
N THR A 545 -7.23 3.62 34.08
CA THR A 545 -6.62 4.48 33.06
C THR A 545 -5.15 4.74 33.39
N ARG A 546 -4.83 5.07 34.65
CA ARG A 546 -3.44 5.28 35.11
C ARG A 546 -2.56 4.04 34.91
N ARG A 547 -3.09 2.84 35.17
CA ARG A 547 -2.38 1.57 34.94
C ARG A 547 -2.16 1.30 33.45
N VAL A 548 -3.17 1.54 32.62
CA VAL A 548 -3.05 1.45 31.16
C VAL A 548 -1.98 2.40 30.65
N GLU A 549 -2.00 3.66 31.08
CA GLU A 549 -0.97 4.65 30.71
C GLU A 549 0.44 4.18 31.08
N LYS A 550 0.63 3.55 32.25
CA LYS A 550 1.92 2.99 32.66
C LYS A 550 2.39 1.84 31.75
N CYS A 551 1.48 0.97 31.33
CA CYS A 551 1.80 -0.08 30.34
C CYS A 551 2.16 0.52 28.98
N VAL A 552 1.42 1.55 28.56
CA VAL A 552 1.63 2.23 27.28
C VAL A 552 2.92 3.03 27.28
N GLU A 553 3.36 3.58 28.41
CA GLU A 553 4.66 4.25 28.56
C GLU A 553 5.86 3.32 28.24
N ALA A 554 5.76 2.02 28.55
CA ALA A 554 6.80 1.04 28.17
C ALA A 554 6.89 0.84 26.64
N LEU A 555 5.78 1.05 25.91
CA LEU A 555 5.77 1.01 24.45
C LEU A 555 6.59 2.16 23.85
N TYR A 556 6.55 3.35 24.44
CA TYR A 556 7.22 4.53 23.88
C TYR A 556 8.74 4.33 23.80
N GLN A 557 9.31 3.73 24.85
CA GLN A 557 10.73 3.37 24.86
C GLN A 557 11.05 2.38 23.74
N SER A 558 10.24 1.32 23.61
CA SER A 558 10.41 0.32 22.56
C SER A 558 10.29 0.94 21.16
N MET A 559 9.36 1.87 20.94
CA MET A 559 9.17 2.59 19.68
C MET A 559 10.42 3.41 19.32
N LEU A 560 10.98 4.14 20.28
CA LEU A 560 12.22 4.92 20.10
C LEU A 560 13.41 4.01 19.79
N GLN A 561 13.57 2.92 20.55
CA GLN A 561 14.65 1.96 20.35
C GLN A 561 14.56 1.30 18.96
N ALA A 562 13.38 0.85 18.55
CA ALA A 562 13.17 0.32 17.22
C ALA A 562 13.49 1.37 16.13
N LEU A 563 13.11 2.63 16.32
CA LEU A 563 13.37 3.71 15.36
C LEU A 563 14.86 4.01 15.22
N ILE A 564 15.59 4.09 16.33
CA ILE A 564 17.07 4.21 16.38
C ILE A 564 17.76 3.07 15.63
N ASN A 565 17.12 1.90 15.59
CA ASN A 565 17.58 0.74 14.85
C ASN A 565 17.13 0.70 13.38
N ASN A 566 16.49 1.76 12.89
CA ASN A 566 15.79 1.81 11.61
C ASN A 566 14.85 0.60 11.42
N ARG A 567 14.15 0.22 12.50
CA ARG A 567 13.20 -0.90 12.54
C ARG A 567 11.80 -0.39 12.79
N VAL A 568 10.86 -0.90 12.00
CA VAL A 568 9.42 -0.84 12.29
C VAL A 568 8.92 -2.09 13.01
N VAL A 569 9.68 -3.20 12.94
CA VAL A 569 9.36 -4.49 13.58
C VAL A 569 10.08 -4.63 14.91
N PHE A 570 9.35 -5.07 15.95
CA PHE A 570 9.85 -5.26 17.31
C PHE A 570 10.51 -6.62 17.51
N THR A 571 11.53 -6.65 18.35
CA THR A 571 12.19 -7.88 18.81
C THR A 571 11.37 -8.55 19.91
N GLN A 572 11.62 -9.84 20.14
CA GLN A 572 11.01 -10.54 21.28
C GLN A 572 11.38 -9.91 22.63
N GLN A 573 12.60 -9.39 22.77
CA GLN A 573 13.02 -8.74 24.02
C GLN A 573 12.20 -7.47 24.31
N GLU A 574 11.95 -6.63 23.30
CA GLU A 574 11.09 -5.44 23.42
C GLU A 574 9.65 -5.83 23.79
N LEU A 575 9.11 -6.88 23.14
CA LEU A 575 7.77 -7.40 23.45
C LEU A 575 7.66 -7.98 24.85
N LEU A 576 8.71 -8.65 25.36
CA LEU A 576 8.76 -9.15 26.73
C LEU A 576 8.80 -8.02 27.76
N GLN A 577 9.50 -6.91 27.48
CA GLN A 577 9.51 -5.74 28.36
C GLN A 577 8.11 -5.11 28.47
N ILE A 578 7.40 -5.01 27.35
CA ILE A 578 6.03 -4.51 27.31
C ILE A 578 5.10 -5.47 28.08
N THR A 579 5.21 -6.77 27.81
CA THR A 579 4.36 -7.80 28.42
C THR A 579 4.56 -7.88 29.93
N SER A 580 5.82 -7.90 30.40
CA SER A 580 6.13 -7.90 31.85
C SER A 580 5.64 -6.64 32.57
N THR A 581 5.66 -5.48 31.90
CA THR A 581 5.06 -4.26 32.44
C THR A 581 3.54 -4.42 32.55
N CYS A 582 2.89 -4.96 31.53
CA CYS A 582 1.45 -5.24 31.54
C CYS A 582 1.07 -6.20 32.68
N ASP A 583 1.83 -7.28 32.86
CA ASP A 583 1.62 -8.26 33.92
C ASP A 583 1.74 -7.62 35.31
N THR A 584 2.73 -6.74 35.51
CA THR A 584 2.95 -5.99 36.76
C THR A 584 1.72 -5.14 37.14
N PHE A 585 1.03 -4.57 36.15
CA PHE A 585 -0.17 -3.76 36.38
C PHE A 585 -1.49 -4.54 36.22
N ASN A 586 -1.43 -5.86 36.02
CA ASN A 586 -2.57 -6.74 35.77
C ASN A 586 -3.42 -6.32 34.55
N ILE A 587 -2.76 -5.81 33.50
CA ILE A 587 -3.38 -5.42 32.23
C ILE A 587 -3.09 -6.50 31.19
N SER A 588 -4.07 -6.80 30.32
CA SER A 588 -3.86 -7.75 29.23
C SER A 588 -2.88 -7.19 28.20
N SER A 589 -1.68 -7.78 28.12
CA SER A 589 -0.68 -7.43 27.10
C SER A 589 -1.24 -7.59 25.68
N GLN A 590 -2.03 -8.64 25.43
CA GLN A 590 -2.65 -8.87 24.12
C GLN A 590 -3.56 -7.71 23.68
N GLU A 591 -4.34 -7.14 24.61
CA GLU A 591 -5.20 -6.00 24.31
C GLU A 591 -4.36 -4.75 24.02
N VAL A 592 -3.33 -4.48 24.82
CA VAL A 592 -2.40 -3.37 24.61
C VAL A 592 -1.72 -3.50 23.24
N LEU A 593 -1.12 -4.65 22.94
CA LEU A 593 -0.43 -4.88 21.67
C LEU A 593 -1.38 -4.72 20.48
N SER A 594 -2.64 -5.16 20.60
CA SER A 594 -3.64 -5.05 19.52
C SER A 594 -4.04 -3.61 19.16
N VAL A 595 -3.93 -2.68 20.11
CA VAL A 595 -4.30 -1.26 19.92
C VAL A 595 -3.14 -0.43 19.38
N PHE A 596 -1.90 -0.82 19.67
CA PHE A 596 -0.73 0.01 19.35
C PHE A 596 0.18 -0.59 18.27
N PHE A 597 -0.03 -1.85 17.88
CA PHE A 597 0.79 -2.54 16.89
C PHE A 597 -0.04 -3.30 15.85
N THR A 598 0.57 -3.53 14.70
CA THR A 598 0.10 -4.48 13.70
C THR A 598 0.80 -5.81 13.92
N MET A 599 0.06 -6.92 13.86
CA MET A 599 0.60 -8.28 13.95
C MET A 599 0.58 -8.95 12.58
N LYS A 600 1.72 -9.47 12.14
CA LYS A 600 1.84 -10.38 11.01
C LYS A 600 2.10 -11.78 11.54
N THR A 601 1.36 -12.77 11.04
CA THR A 601 1.63 -14.18 11.33
C THR A 601 2.30 -14.81 10.12
N THR A 602 3.50 -15.35 10.32
CA THR A 602 4.24 -16.09 9.29
C THR A 602 4.24 -17.57 9.67
N ARG A 603 3.80 -18.43 8.75
CA ARG A 603 3.94 -19.88 8.93
C ARG A 603 5.39 -20.28 8.70
N THR A 604 6.01 -20.84 9.72
CA THR A 604 7.36 -21.42 9.63
C THR A 604 7.30 -22.93 9.82
N PRO A 605 8.35 -23.69 9.46
CA PRO A 605 8.44 -25.12 9.78
C PRO A 605 8.32 -25.44 11.28
N LEU A 606 8.59 -24.46 12.15
CA LEU A 606 8.52 -24.59 13.61
C LEU A 606 7.16 -24.17 14.19
N GLY A 607 6.22 -23.73 13.34
CA GLY A 607 4.91 -23.23 13.73
C GLY A 607 4.65 -21.79 13.27
N ASP A 608 3.55 -21.23 13.76
CA ASP A 608 3.19 -19.83 13.50
C ASP A 608 4.10 -18.89 14.29
N GLU A 609 4.83 -18.02 13.59
CA GLU A 609 5.61 -16.93 14.18
C GLU A 609 4.82 -15.63 14.10
N HIS A 610 4.64 -14.94 15.23
CA HIS A 610 3.97 -13.64 15.29
C HIS A 610 5.01 -12.51 15.35
N GLN A 611 4.94 -11.60 14.38
CA GLN A 611 5.76 -10.40 14.35
C GLN A 611 4.89 -9.17 14.55
N TYR A 612 5.28 -8.33 15.50
CA TYR A 612 4.62 -7.07 15.79
C TYR A 612 5.42 -5.92 15.17
N SER A 613 4.72 -4.98 14.55
CA SER A 613 5.31 -3.77 13.98
C SER A 613 4.53 -2.53 14.36
N ALA A 614 5.20 -1.38 14.31
CA ALA A 614 4.55 -0.09 14.45
C ALA A 614 3.51 0.10 13.33
N LEU A 615 2.40 0.74 13.67
CA LEU A 615 1.27 0.98 12.77
C LEU A 615 1.69 1.78 11.53
N HIS A 616 2.51 2.78 11.79
CA HIS A 616 3.08 3.65 10.78
C HIS A 616 4.32 4.33 11.37
N LYS A 617 5.35 4.55 10.55
CA LYS A 617 6.62 5.14 11.01
C LYS A 617 6.45 6.56 11.58
N ALA A 618 5.48 7.36 11.10
CA ALA A 618 5.13 8.65 11.72
C ALA A 618 4.54 8.50 13.14
N VAL A 619 3.75 7.45 13.37
CA VAL A 619 3.20 7.16 14.70
C VAL A 619 4.32 6.69 15.64
N GLN A 620 5.29 5.93 15.13
CA GLN A 620 6.49 5.56 15.86
C GLN A 620 7.35 6.77 16.23
N GLU A 621 7.53 7.73 15.32
CA GLU A 621 8.23 9.00 15.57
C GLU A 621 7.52 9.83 16.66
N TYR A 622 6.19 9.91 16.61
CA TYR A 622 5.39 10.54 17.66
C TYR A 622 5.54 9.86 19.03
N TYR A 623 5.48 8.52 19.09
CA TYR A 623 5.70 7.80 20.35
C TYR A 623 7.14 7.92 20.87
N GLY A 624 8.12 8.02 19.97
CA GLY A 624 9.50 8.36 20.34
C GLY A 624 9.61 9.73 20.99
N ALA A 625 8.91 10.74 20.46
CA ALA A 625 8.82 12.06 21.08
C ALA A 625 8.11 12.03 22.45
N LEU A 626 7.05 11.22 22.59
CA LEU A 626 6.38 11.01 23.88
C LEU A 626 7.32 10.39 24.93
N HIS A 627 8.19 9.46 24.55
CA HIS A 627 9.19 8.91 25.47
C HIS A 627 10.09 10.02 26.01
N VAL A 628 10.68 10.81 25.11
CA VAL A 628 11.62 11.87 25.47
C VAL A 628 10.96 12.91 26.37
N VAL A 629 9.78 13.44 26.02
CA VAL A 629 9.11 14.46 26.86
C VAL A 629 8.74 13.92 28.25
N LYS A 630 8.39 12.64 28.36
CA LYS A 630 8.09 11.99 29.65
C LYS A 630 9.34 11.86 30.51
N GLN A 631 10.50 11.54 29.93
CA GLN A 631 11.77 11.49 30.67
C GLN A 631 12.21 12.88 31.14
N LEU A 632 12.06 13.90 30.28
CA LEU A 632 12.31 15.30 30.66
C LEU A 632 11.41 15.76 31.80
N LYS A 633 10.14 15.35 31.81
CA LYS A 633 9.22 15.64 32.93
C LYS A 633 9.67 14.99 34.25
N LEU A 634 10.24 13.78 34.18
CA LEU A 634 10.73 13.07 35.36
C LEU A 634 12.08 13.62 35.87
N LYS A 635 12.89 14.20 34.97
CA LYS A 635 14.25 14.70 35.26
C LYS A 635 14.48 16.13 34.72
N PRO A 636 13.67 17.12 35.13
CA PRO A 636 13.64 18.45 34.48
C PRO A 636 14.94 19.26 34.61
N GLU A 637 15.78 18.95 35.60
CA GLU A 637 16.99 19.74 35.90
C GLU A 637 18.31 19.07 35.45
N THR A 638 18.26 17.81 34.99
CA THR A 638 19.48 16.99 34.81
C THR A 638 19.60 16.31 33.46
N THR A 639 18.65 16.54 32.54
CA THR A 639 18.64 15.85 31.24
C THR A 639 18.17 16.78 30.14
N THR A 640 18.99 16.92 29.11
CA THR A 640 18.67 17.61 27.86
C THR A 640 18.01 16.67 26.85
N ILE A 641 17.33 17.20 25.83
CA ILE A 641 16.73 16.42 24.74
C ILE A 641 17.79 15.54 24.07
N LYS A 642 18.97 16.12 23.80
CA LYS A 642 20.09 15.45 23.17
C LYS A 642 20.64 14.33 24.05
N GLU A 643 20.82 14.56 25.35
CA GLU A 643 21.31 13.52 26.26
C GLU A 643 20.36 12.33 26.35
N GLU A 644 19.05 12.57 26.38
CA GLU A 644 18.06 11.48 26.40
C GLU A 644 18.14 10.64 25.11
N ILE A 645 18.25 11.28 23.95
CA ILE A 645 18.40 10.55 22.68
C ILE A 645 19.75 9.82 22.62
N ILE A 646 20.84 10.43 23.08
CA ILE A 646 22.16 9.79 23.13
C ILE A 646 22.15 8.57 24.06
N SER A 647 21.51 8.70 25.23
CA SER A 647 21.30 7.60 26.16
C SER A 647 20.58 6.44 25.48
N ALA A 648 19.53 6.74 24.71
CA ALA A 648 18.79 5.74 23.94
C ALA A 648 19.60 5.15 22.77
N LEU A 649 20.50 5.92 22.14
CA LEU A 649 21.37 5.49 21.03
C LEU A 649 22.45 4.48 21.46
N GLY A 650 22.90 4.55 22.72
CA GLY A 650 24.04 3.79 23.21
C GLY A 650 25.33 4.15 22.44
N PRO A 651 26.07 3.19 21.86
CA PRO A 651 27.36 3.45 21.21
C PRO A 651 27.26 4.10 19.82
N ARG A 652 26.06 4.38 19.32
CA ARG A 652 25.84 4.85 17.94
C ARG A 652 26.05 6.36 17.80
N PRO A 653 26.47 6.82 16.60
CA PRO A 653 26.60 8.24 16.35
C PRO A 653 25.23 8.93 16.35
N PHE A 654 25.15 10.08 17.01
CA PHE A 654 23.97 10.94 16.96
C PHE A 654 23.97 11.77 15.67
N ILE A 655 23.14 11.37 14.72
CA ILE A 655 22.91 12.09 13.47
C ILE A 655 21.61 12.88 13.60
N VAL A 656 21.71 14.20 13.78
CA VAL A 656 20.57 15.09 14.09
C VAL A 656 19.41 14.93 13.08
N LYS A 657 19.75 14.79 11.79
CA LYS A 657 18.76 14.69 10.70
C LYS A 657 17.83 13.48 10.86
N ASP A 658 18.31 12.38 11.44
CA ASP A 658 17.52 11.15 11.60
C ASP A 658 16.38 11.33 12.61
N PHE A 659 16.46 12.37 13.45
CA PHE A 659 15.49 12.66 14.52
C PHE A 659 14.60 13.87 14.22
N GLN A 660 14.64 14.43 13.00
CA GLN A 660 13.91 15.65 12.65
C GLN A 660 12.40 15.59 12.99
N TYR A 661 11.76 14.44 12.73
CA TYR A 661 10.33 14.25 12.98
C TYR A 661 10.01 14.08 14.47
N ILE A 662 10.94 13.53 15.25
CA ILE A 662 10.83 13.52 16.71
C ILE A 662 10.88 14.95 17.25
N PHE A 663 11.80 15.79 16.76
CA PHE A 663 11.90 17.18 17.19
C PHE A 663 10.65 18.00 16.83
N LEU A 664 10.06 17.75 15.66
CA LEU A 664 8.80 18.38 15.25
C LEU A 664 7.62 18.01 16.15
N HIS A 665 7.57 16.78 16.67
CA HIS A 665 6.55 16.41 17.65
C HIS A 665 6.88 16.96 19.05
N LEU A 666 8.16 16.97 19.44
CA LEU A 666 8.59 17.50 20.74
C LEU A 666 8.21 18.96 20.94
N VAL A 667 8.40 19.82 19.92
CA VAL A 667 8.07 21.24 20.05
C VAL A 667 6.59 21.48 20.40
N GLY A 668 5.70 20.62 19.90
CA GLY A 668 4.28 20.66 20.21
C GLY A 668 3.88 19.83 21.44
N LEU A 669 4.73 18.96 21.98
CA LEU A 669 4.42 18.15 23.16
C LEU A 669 4.92 18.78 24.46
N LEU A 670 5.94 19.63 24.40
CA LEU A 670 6.57 20.22 25.59
C LEU A 670 5.55 20.94 26.48
N HIS A 671 4.69 21.79 25.92
CA HIS A 671 3.72 22.56 26.71
C HIS A 671 2.56 21.71 27.26
N HIS A 672 2.24 20.58 26.64
CA HIS A 672 1.21 19.65 27.14
C HIS A 672 1.67 18.88 28.37
N TYR A 673 2.98 18.59 28.47
CA TYR A 673 3.51 17.73 29.52
C TYR A 673 4.30 18.45 30.60
N ILE A 674 4.93 19.58 30.25
CA ILE A 674 5.80 20.38 31.10
C ILE A 674 5.19 21.79 31.17
N SER A 675 4.80 22.23 32.35
CA SER A 675 4.24 23.57 32.56
C SER A 675 4.72 24.14 33.91
N PRO A 676 5.44 25.28 33.92
CA PRO A 676 5.97 26.01 32.76
C PRO A 676 7.12 25.25 32.07
N VAL A 677 7.28 25.41 30.76
CA VAL A 677 8.41 24.83 30.01
C VAL A 677 9.68 25.66 30.28
N PRO A 678 10.80 25.04 30.72
CA PRO A 678 12.08 25.73 30.84
C PRO A 678 12.57 26.31 29.51
N ILE A 679 13.09 27.54 29.53
CA ILE A 679 13.56 28.23 28.31
C ILE A 679 14.67 27.46 27.60
N GLN A 680 15.52 26.75 28.34
CA GLN A 680 16.61 25.95 27.81
C GLN A 680 16.10 24.82 26.90
N LEU A 681 14.91 24.25 27.19
CA LEU A 681 14.32 23.22 26.34
C LEU A 681 13.77 23.80 25.04
N HIS A 682 13.23 25.03 25.08
CA HIS A 682 12.85 25.75 23.86
C HIS A 682 14.06 26.07 22.99
N GLU A 683 15.16 26.53 23.60
CA GLU A 683 16.43 26.79 22.90
C GLU A 683 16.97 25.52 22.25
N GLU A 684 17.04 24.44 23.01
CA GLU A 684 17.59 23.18 22.54
C GLU A 684 16.78 22.59 21.37
N VAL A 685 15.44 22.51 21.49
CA VAL A 685 14.61 21.90 20.43
C VAL A 685 14.67 22.70 19.13
N VAL A 686 14.69 24.04 19.21
CA VAL A 686 14.81 24.91 18.03
C VAL A 686 16.18 24.75 17.37
N GLN A 687 17.27 24.70 18.16
CA GLN A 687 18.61 24.46 17.63
C GLN A 687 18.75 23.08 16.98
N LEU A 688 18.14 22.04 17.55
CA LEU A 688 18.12 20.70 16.97
C LEU A 688 17.34 20.66 15.65
N LEU A 689 16.20 21.33 15.57
CA LEU A 689 15.42 21.49 14.32
C LEU A 689 16.24 22.21 13.24
N HIS A 690 16.90 23.31 13.59
CA HIS A 690 17.77 24.03 12.66
C HIS A 690 18.91 23.14 12.14
N LYS A 691 19.61 22.43 13.04
CA LYS A 691 20.68 21.49 12.69
C LYS A 691 20.19 20.30 11.86
N ALA A 692 18.92 19.91 11.99
CA ALA A 692 18.29 18.92 11.13
C ALA A 692 17.96 19.45 9.73
N GLY A 693 18.09 20.75 9.49
CA GLY A 693 17.74 21.43 8.23
C GLY A 693 16.29 21.88 8.16
N VAL A 694 15.59 22.02 9.29
CA VAL A 694 14.23 22.52 9.37
C VAL A 694 14.25 24.01 9.65
N ASP A 695 14.27 24.82 8.58
CA ASP A 695 14.40 26.29 8.67
C ASP A 695 13.09 27.04 8.37
N ASN A 696 11.99 26.32 8.19
CA ASN A 696 10.67 26.92 8.03
C ASN A 696 10.09 27.30 9.41
N TRP A 697 10.46 28.48 9.90
CA TRP A 697 10.09 28.95 11.23
C TRP A 697 8.57 29.04 11.43
N GLY A 698 7.81 29.43 10.41
CA GLY A 698 6.35 29.44 10.48
C GLY A 698 5.77 28.05 10.75
N LYS A 699 6.30 27.01 10.09
CA LYS A 699 5.91 25.62 10.35
C LYS A 699 6.20 25.20 11.79
N ILE A 700 7.38 25.55 12.32
CA ILE A 700 7.77 25.22 13.69
C ILE A 700 6.86 25.92 14.71
N VAL A 701 6.58 27.21 14.50
CA VAL A 701 5.69 27.98 15.38
C VAL A 701 4.26 27.44 15.35
N GLU A 702 3.73 27.05 14.18
CA GLU A 702 2.43 26.39 14.09
C GLU A 702 2.42 25.03 14.80
N ALA A 703 3.47 24.22 14.64
CA ALA A 703 3.61 22.94 15.34
C ALA A 703 3.70 23.12 16.87
N ALA A 704 4.27 24.24 17.32
CA ALA A 704 4.36 24.66 18.71
C ALA A 704 3.10 25.37 19.23
N GLU A 705 2.00 25.37 18.48
CA GLU A 705 0.74 26.05 18.84
C GLU A 705 0.90 27.55 19.14
N CYS A 706 1.83 28.20 18.43
CA CYS A 706 2.21 29.60 18.64
C CYS A 706 2.72 29.89 20.07
N ASN A 707 3.39 28.92 20.70
CA ASN A 707 4.01 29.10 22.02
C ASN A 707 5.02 30.26 22.03
N THR A 708 4.86 31.18 22.99
CA THR A 708 5.67 32.40 23.10
C THR A 708 7.14 32.12 23.41
N GLY A 709 7.45 31.06 24.15
CA GLY A 709 8.83 30.63 24.41
C GLY A 709 9.56 30.24 23.14
N VAL A 710 8.92 29.42 22.29
CA VAL A 710 9.47 29.03 20.98
C VAL A 710 9.63 30.24 20.05
N ILE A 711 8.62 31.11 20.00
CA ILE A 711 8.67 32.35 19.20
C ILE A 711 9.85 33.22 19.61
N ASN A 712 10.02 33.46 20.91
CA ASN A 712 11.13 34.29 21.44
C ASN A 712 12.49 33.70 21.07
N VAL A 713 12.68 32.39 21.21
CA VAL A 713 13.94 31.72 20.84
C VAL A 713 14.24 31.89 19.35
N ILE A 714 13.26 31.63 18.48
CA ILE A 714 13.42 31.76 17.02
C ILE A 714 13.82 33.19 16.66
N ILE A 715 13.13 34.19 17.21
CA ILE A 715 13.39 35.60 16.92
C ILE A 715 14.78 36.01 17.40
N HIS A 716 15.18 35.63 18.61
CA HIS A 716 16.47 36.04 19.17
C HIS A 716 17.67 35.33 18.53
N GLN A 717 17.53 34.06 18.13
CA GLN A 717 18.66 33.24 17.69
C GLN A 717 18.78 33.09 16.17
N HIS A 718 17.66 33.14 15.44
CA HIS A 718 17.63 32.73 14.04
C HIS A 718 17.14 33.82 13.07
N ILE A 719 16.50 34.88 13.57
CA ILE A 719 16.00 35.95 12.71
C ILE A 719 16.66 37.29 13.05
N SER A 720 17.36 37.88 12.08
CA SER A 720 17.94 39.22 12.27
C SER A 720 16.83 40.29 12.26
N PRO A 721 16.87 41.30 13.16
CA PRO A 721 15.86 42.36 13.26
C PRO A 721 15.61 43.12 11.95
N ASP A 722 16.66 43.24 11.12
CA ASP A 722 16.65 44.03 9.89
C ASP A 722 16.36 43.20 8.62
N ARG A 723 16.16 41.88 8.75
CA ARG A 723 15.91 40.99 7.61
C ARG A 723 14.44 41.00 7.22
N GLY A 724 14.17 41.01 5.92
CA GLY A 724 12.81 40.83 5.42
C GLY A 724 12.23 39.48 5.84
N LEU A 725 10.98 39.46 6.30
CA LEU A 725 10.27 38.21 6.61
C LEU A 725 9.68 37.63 5.33
N CYS A 726 10.13 36.45 4.91
CA CYS A 726 9.47 35.71 3.82
C CYS A 726 8.38 34.82 4.42
N VAL A 727 7.12 35.11 4.08
CA VAL A 727 5.98 34.31 4.53
C VAL A 727 5.60 33.33 3.43
N GLU A 728 5.63 32.05 3.79
CA GLU A 728 5.17 30.94 2.94
C GLU A 728 3.77 30.44 3.39
N ASN A 729 3.40 29.19 3.06
CA ASN A 729 2.08 28.59 3.31
C ASN A 729 1.65 28.50 4.79
N HIS A 730 2.52 28.87 5.74
CA HIS A 730 2.30 28.83 7.20
C HIS A 730 1.90 30.19 7.76
N VAL A 731 0.78 30.75 7.27
CA VAL A 731 0.37 32.14 7.55
C VAL A 731 0.16 32.38 9.05
N LYS A 732 -0.38 31.42 9.80
CA LYS A 732 -0.65 31.58 11.23
C LYS A 732 0.65 31.65 12.03
N GLY A 733 1.62 30.78 11.72
CA GLY A 733 2.92 30.78 12.38
C GLY A 733 3.71 32.06 12.11
N HIS A 734 3.72 32.50 10.86
CA HIS A 734 4.39 33.75 10.49
C HIS A 734 3.69 34.99 11.06
N ALA A 735 2.35 34.99 11.14
CA ALA A 735 1.60 36.07 11.81
C ALA A 735 1.95 36.14 13.30
N ALA A 736 2.08 34.99 13.97
CA ALA A 736 2.50 34.92 15.37
C ALA A 736 3.94 35.40 15.55
N LEU A 737 4.87 35.05 14.65
CA LEU A 737 6.23 35.60 14.65
C LEU A 737 6.22 37.13 14.51
N LEU A 738 5.41 37.67 13.58
CA LEU A 738 5.32 39.11 13.36
C LEU A 738 4.94 39.87 14.63
N SER A 739 4.01 39.37 15.43
CA SER A 739 3.59 40.03 16.68
C SER A 739 4.75 40.34 17.65
N TYR A 740 5.90 39.67 17.51
CA TYR A 740 7.08 39.83 18.35
C TYR A 740 8.29 40.38 17.57
N MET A 741 8.16 40.58 16.26
CA MET A 741 9.23 41.11 15.39
C MET A 741 8.95 42.55 14.97
N LYS A 742 9.96 43.27 14.50
CA LYS A 742 9.78 44.59 13.86
C LYS A 742 10.49 44.63 12.50
N PRO A 743 10.07 43.79 11.54
CA PRO A 743 10.76 43.74 10.26
C PRO A 743 10.54 45.06 9.49
N THR A 744 11.60 45.56 8.87
CA THR A 744 11.54 46.73 7.98
C THR A 744 10.81 46.41 6.68
N GLN A 745 10.88 45.16 6.22
CA GLN A 745 10.23 44.64 5.00
C GLN A 745 9.54 43.30 5.26
N VAL A 746 8.36 43.09 4.68
CA VAL A 746 7.67 41.79 4.69
C VAL A 746 7.42 41.35 3.26
N THR A 747 7.91 40.16 2.90
CA THR A 747 7.71 39.57 1.59
C THR A 747 6.75 38.41 1.73
N LEU A 748 5.57 38.53 1.13
CA LEU A 748 4.59 37.46 1.07
C LEU A 748 4.78 36.69 -0.24
N THR A 749 5.27 35.46 -0.13
CA THR A 749 5.48 34.61 -1.31
C THR A 749 4.46 33.48 -1.29
N PHE A 750 3.51 33.51 -2.22
CA PHE A 750 2.52 32.46 -2.35
C PHE A 750 2.93 31.51 -3.48
N PHE A 751 3.08 30.23 -3.14
CA PHE A 751 3.36 29.15 -4.10
C PHE A 751 2.08 28.37 -4.48
N LEU A 752 0.91 28.91 -4.13
CA LEU A 752 -0.37 28.24 -4.18
C LEU A 752 -1.26 28.80 -5.27
N SER A 753 -2.18 27.97 -5.75
CA SER A 753 -3.19 28.35 -6.72
C SER A 753 -4.31 29.24 -6.16
N TYR A 754 -4.21 29.66 -4.89
CA TYR A 754 -5.20 30.46 -4.18
C TYR A 754 -4.54 31.25 -3.04
N THR A 755 -5.18 32.34 -2.63
CA THR A 755 -4.75 33.18 -1.50
C THR A 755 -5.13 32.52 -0.17
N PRO A 756 -4.18 32.21 0.73
CA PRO A 756 -4.52 31.71 2.06
C PRO A 756 -5.29 32.78 2.86
N ASP A 757 -5.94 32.39 3.96
CA ASP A 757 -6.55 33.38 4.86
C ASP A 757 -5.47 34.28 5.46
N LEU A 758 -5.40 35.50 4.93
CA LEU A 758 -4.45 36.52 5.36
C LEU A 758 -4.93 37.31 6.56
N THR A 759 -6.13 37.06 7.08
CA THR A 759 -6.69 37.82 8.22
C THR A 759 -5.73 37.88 9.40
N PRO A 760 -5.12 36.77 9.87
CA PRO A 760 -4.17 36.82 10.97
C PRO A 760 -2.92 37.66 10.65
N MET A 761 -2.46 37.59 9.39
CA MET A 761 -1.32 38.34 8.90
C MET A 761 -1.60 39.84 8.82
N ILE A 762 -2.78 40.21 8.28
CA ILE A 762 -3.23 41.60 8.20
C ILE A 762 -3.35 42.19 9.60
N GLN A 763 -3.97 41.48 10.54
CA GLN A 763 -4.08 41.89 11.94
C GLN A 763 -2.73 42.04 12.65
N ALA A 764 -1.76 41.17 12.34
CA ALA A 764 -0.40 41.35 12.84
C ALA A 764 0.21 42.62 12.25
N LEU A 765 0.15 42.78 10.92
CA LEU A 765 0.73 43.90 10.19
C LEU A 765 0.15 45.25 10.59
N THR A 766 -1.14 45.36 10.96
CA THR A 766 -1.77 46.61 11.40
C THR A 766 -1.09 47.25 12.62
N HIS A 767 -0.26 46.51 13.35
CA HIS A 767 0.49 46.98 14.52
C HIS A 767 1.98 47.29 14.24
N HIS A 768 2.48 47.14 12.99
CA HIS A 768 3.90 47.35 12.64
C HIS A 768 4.16 48.45 11.61
N ASN A 769 5.24 49.23 11.77
CA ASN A 769 5.70 50.22 10.78
C ASN A 769 6.47 49.56 9.62
N VAL A 770 5.84 48.63 8.91
CA VAL A 770 6.46 47.95 7.75
C VAL A 770 6.59 48.93 6.60
N THR A 771 7.81 49.09 6.06
CA THR A 771 8.09 50.10 5.00
C THR A 771 7.73 49.60 3.60
N SER A 772 7.67 48.29 3.39
CA SER A 772 7.22 47.70 2.14
C SER A 772 6.66 46.29 2.34
N VAL A 773 5.54 46.00 1.67
CA VAL A 773 5.00 44.64 1.53
C VAL A 773 5.08 44.24 0.07
N GLN A 774 5.83 43.18 -0.23
CA GLN A 774 5.95 42.66 -1.58
C GLN A 774 5.16 41.36 -1.69
N LEU A 775 4.22 41.31 -2.63
CA LEU A 775 3.41 40.12 -2.90
C LEU A 775 3.95 39.45 -4.17
N PHE A 776 4.63 38.33 -4.01
CA PHE A 776 5.09 37.52 -5.13
C PHE A 776 4.14 36.35 -5.33
N ASN A 777 3.55 36.31 -6.53
CA ASN A 777 2.75 35.19 -6.98
C ASN A 777 3.55 34.46 -8.06
N ASN A 778 4.22 33.37 -7.70
CA ASN A 778 5.04 32.59 -8.64
C ASN A 778 4.14 31.68 -9.49
N TYR A 779 3.45 32.26 -10.47
CA TYR A 779 2.76 31.53 -11.54
C TYR A 779 3.59 31.58 -12.83
N ASN A 780 3.97 30.41 -13.36
CA ASN A 780 4.55 30.28 -14.70
C ASN A 780 3.49 30.26 -15.82
N SER A 781 2.26 30.71 -15.57
CA SER A 781 1.21 30.83 -16.59
C SER A 781 0.30 32.03 -16.31
N PRO A 782 0.33 33.08 -17.16
CA PRO A 782 -0.53 34.25 -17.02
C PRO A 782 -1.90 33.95 -17.64
N GLN A 783 -2.72 33.11 -17.01
CA GLN A 783 -4.13 33.02 -17.37
C GLN A 783 -5.02 33.15 -16.14
N GLN A 784 -5.83 34.20 -16.19
CA GLN A 784 -6.82 34.66 -15.22
C GLN A 784 -6.26 35.41 -14.00
N THR A 785 -6.12 36.72 -14.23
CA THR A 785 -6.09 37.79 -13.23
C THR A 785 -7.21 37.63 -12.20
N THR A 786 -6.90 37.03 -11.05
CA THR A 786 -7.47 37.52 -9.80
C THR A 786 -6.55 38.64 -9.35
N GLN A 787 -7.05 39.88 -9.34
CA GLN A 787 -6.32 40.99 -8.72
C GLN A 787 -5.95 40.59 -7.28
N PRO A 788 -4.82 41.09 -6.73
CA PRO A 788 -4.54 40.92 -5.31
C PRO A 788 -5.81 41.32 -4.52
N PRO A 789 -6.20 40.61 -3.45
CA PRO A 789 -7.46 40.88 -2.79
C PRO A 789 -7.53 42.37 -2.45
N ASP A 790 -8.56 43.07 -2.95
CA ASP A 790 -8.78 44.51 -2.69
C ASP A 790 -8.63 44.84 -1.20
N LEU A 791 -8.96 43.90 -0.31
CA LEU A 791 -8.77 43.96 1.14
C LEU A 791 -7.32 44.17 1.61
N PHE A 792 -6.32 43.60 0.94
CA PHE A 792 -4.92 43.71 1.35
C PHE A 792 -4.33 45.07 0.94
N GLN A 793 -4.69 45.57 -0.24
CA GLN A 793 -4.36 46.95 -0.64
C GLN A 793 -5.16 47.98 0.16
N GLN A 794 -6.44 47.74 0.45
CA GLN A 794 -7.25 48.61 1.29
C GLN A 794 -6.74 48.64 2.74
N ALA A 795 -6.27 47.53 3.31
CA ALA A 795 -5.66 47.50 4.65
C ALA A 795 -4.29 48.20 4.70
N LEU A 796 -3.53 48.19 3.60
CA LEU A 796 -2.30 48.98 3.43
C LEU A 796 -2.58 50.47 3.20
N MET A 797 -3.68 50.82 2.52
CA MET A 797 -4.09 52.20 2.22
C MET A 797 -4.92 52.87 3.35
N ALA A 798 -5.51 52.09 4.26
CA ALA A 798 -6.23 52.60 5.44
C ALA A 798 -5.29 52.96 6.60
N ARG A 799 -3.98 52.77 6.41
CA ARG A 799 -2.89 53.34 7.21
C ARG A 799 -2.33 54.56 6.50
#